data_AF-A0A7G4RIY8-F1
#
_entry.id   AF-A0A7G4RIY8-F1
#
_cell.length_a   1.000
_cell.length_b   1.000
_cell.length_c   1.000
_cell.angle_alpha   90.00
_cell.angle_beta   90.00
_cell.angle_gamma   90.00
#
_symmetry.space_group_name_H-M   'P 1'
#
loop_
_entity.id
_entity.type
_entity.pdbx_description
1 polymer ?
#
loop_
_entity_poly.entity_id
_entity_poly.type
_entity_poly.pdbx_seq_one_letter_code
_entity_poly.pdbx_strand_id
1 'polypeptide(L)'
;MTILNKSNFFQKVQQILENYYLKPLDGSIKDNLKNGFIERMIHGATHASRAALWSLVIHNFLQKTSSDFVNEAIAKIARQLDIEAEELFLLILITMICHDAARRGEGKDVWEDESAKIAHKVLVELGLDEDKAKLFSLAIKFKDKPEEYALQLKQLGIESQDFDAFGYIRSIINLGDNLDLMRCVGDFKAKYIFDTLRNIEGFSERLHEYDLMELLKEIHQIIYEQGDMLFACNIIALNGETYVSHDAHVNTKEKVSFEHAENVLAVLFEDISKNPKIQLFLTGLDVPKAQKYTSEPAFDPFIHGTNSSIFSMLPKSNFEIMSPLEMMRTYQAAPMSGELTKGGYKTVEGKSLGNTSFAKISAQGSNSYTLKKVVDTYTNLNVELAHQNLKKFKEACDVGFKQSYLNINLILIYFVRARQSYQSLEQVISSEELELLLAKMEASAQFYYLIQLFGTYIFPNVCELNKFRIIEDSAKFKGFNEEARQISLAVDNFLAYENIVQKIMDNKINIKEILDNPTEEQLKRVLDILEAPKKCTLKNLNGEIEFEDIELPLTQFFSLTPDAFEYAYEHQEKGVFWGMQLNMKGDSNAINTLLTKFIQGLATNQLFLSLGTEAKHHVDAFQERIRLFKDLVNTPQAQFRITDIQWYFLERQFPIILLSEAEDKISLFNFEIEEYRSNSNLKFGTDIKIIATDNNFHRLEILKYLALHKLNHIQVILFSDLEKIKANHKKPSSLQHHSDFVPTLKWMAAQKVPKSLAQSVREKPSLLLEKSTQSPNLYSEQNVSEVSVLLNDAKIYQDIQFEPCCTNKCASPTHHAAIELLVKAGFEQKELQSLIGYSAKDNIIVAKLIIYLAELNLPQFYRKILEDNEFKEVLELFFKSNIKEGISEELLGNSSAVKLIYAKRYSFGDNSYYLNAIIALYRYQPNLFNEETHQKLFVNDTLSKLIIYFDKNKLQKYYDTLFKNSGIAYSLLWEIEKNKISNEIIASILDDQNIIQAISKHYISFSDSELEAGFILSKLGIEINFSIDYERTRVIHLLNKQDFIDKSYYLKAMSSKEIITALSGYEINNPFQINAVFKANELNILNNEELDKIKKYPQLAKMLAFASNKDEWNLYNEFYDLLGKLEKLKYSFQSTNRSSYDVIEALIKDINNELDQCFSSANDTPNKMNFFSVKCNKLIEIARGVLELNTGLVGALDTSFNFISYFNPISYFYPDTNKNTNKVSYSFFKNEAAKLIETMQETLEKMEQKVLM
;
A
#
# COMPACT_ATOMS: atom_id res chain seq x y z
N MET A 1 -14.93 -48.71 -16.89
CA MET A 1 -15.04 -47.89 -15.66
C MET A 1 -14.91 -48.81 -14.47
N THR A 2 -14.20 -48.39 -13.44
CA THR A 2 -14.05 -49.19 -12.21
C THR A 2 -15.09 -48.68 -11.22
N ILE A 3 -16.08 -49.52 -10.90
CA ILE A 3 -17.11 -49.20 -9.89
C ILE A 3 -16.42 -49.01 -8.53
N LEU A 4 -16.81 -47.95 -7.81
CA LEU A 4 -16.27 -47.64 -6.49
C LEU A 4 -16.70 -48.71 -5.48
N ASN A 5 -15.77 -49.20 -4.65
CA ASN A 5 -16.06 -50.11 -3.54
C ASN A 5 -14.99 -49.98 -2.46
N LYS A 6 -15.19 -50.64 -1.30
CA LYS A 6 -14.23 -50.59 -0.18
C LYS A 6 -12.79 -50.89 -0.59
N SER A 7 -12.58 -51.89 -1.45
CA SER A 7 -11.23 -52.34 -1.82
C SER A 7 -10.43 -51.33 -2.65
N ASN A 8 -11.12 -50.44 -3.38
CA ASN A 8 -10.46 -49.44 -4.24
C ASN A 8 -10.65 -47.99 -3.77
N PHE A 9 -11.48 -47.75 -2.74
CA PHE A 9 -11.81 -46.42 -2.23
C PHE A 9 -10.57 -45.58 -1.90
N PHE A 10 -9.67 -46.11 -1.07
CA PHE A 10 -8.44 -45.40 -0.68
C PHE A 10 -7.54 -45.07 -1.89
N GLN A 11 -7.44 -45.97 -2.87
CA GLN A 11 -6.67 -45.72 -4.09
C GLN A 11 -7.30 -44.58 -4.90
N LYS A 12 -8.63 -44.53 -5.00
CA LYS A 12 -9.36 -43.46 -5.69
C LYS A 12 -9.23 -42.12 -4.99
N VAL A 13 -9.32 -42.08 -3.67
CA VAL A 13 -9.05 -40.87 -2.89
C VAL A 13 -7.64 -40.36 -3.18
N GLN A 14 -6.62 -41.22 -3.08
CA GLN A 14 -5.24 -40.82 -3.36
C GLN A 14 -5.04 -40.27 -4.78
N GLN A 15 -5.71 -40.85 -5.79
CA GLN A 15 -5.68 -40.34 -7.16
C GLN A 15 -6.26 -38.91 -7.25
N ILE A 16 -7.36 -38.62 -6.54
CA ILE A 16 -7.96 -37.28 -6.50
C ILE A 16 -7.00 -36.30 -5.81
N LEU A 17 -6.40 -36.69 -4.68
CA LEU A 17 -5.44 -35.87 -3.95
C LEU A 17 -4.22 -35.52 -4.81
N GLU A 18 -3.66 -36.48 -5.54
CA GLU A 18 -2.55 -36.27 -6.47
C GLU A 18 -2.93 -35.38 -7.66
N ASN A 19 -4.16 -35.48 -8.14
CA ASN A 19 -4.63 -34.71 -9.29
C ASN A 19 -4.93 -33.25 -8.97
N TYR A 20 -5.30 -32.93 -7.73
CA TYR A 20 -5.81 -31.61 -7.37
C TYR A 20 -5.12 -30.97 -6.17
N TYR A 21 -4.84 -31.73 -5.10
CA TYR A 21 -4.37 -31.16 -3.83
C TYR A 21 -2.85 -31.11 -3.68
N LEU A 22 -2.12 -32.06 -4.29
CA LEU A 22 -0.65 -32.06 -4.29
C LEU A 22 -0.04 -31.22 -5.43
N LYS A 23 -0.89 -30.49 -6.16
CA LYS A 23 -0.48 -29.57 -7.21
C LYS A 23 -0.48 -28.13 -6.70
N PRO A 24 0.41 -27.27 -7.25
CA PRO A 24 0.38 -25.83 -7.05
C PRO A 24 -1.02 -25.23 -7.23
N LEU A 25 -1.32 -24.17 -6.48
CA LEU A 25 -2.62 -23.46 -6.57
C LEU A 25 -2.85 -22.85 -7.96
N ASP A 26 -1.79 -22.40 -8.62
CA ASP A 26 -1.88 -21.85 -9.98
C ASP A 26 -2.12 -22.91 -11.08
N GLY A 27 -2.13 -24.20 -10.70
CA GLY A 27 -2.32 -25.32 -11.61
C GLY A 27 -1.09 -25.69 -12.43
N SER A 28 0.08 -25.11 -12.12
CA SER A 28 1.34 -25.46 -12.77
C SER A 28 1.70 -26.93 -12.56
N ILE A 29 2.44 -27.50 -13.53
CA ILE A 29 2.82 -28.92 -13.52
C ILE A 29 3.97 -29.12 -12.53
N LYS A 30 3.84 -30.13 -11.66
CA LYS A 30 4.86 -30.55 -10.70
C LYS A 30 5.33 -31.96 -11.02
N ASP A 31 6.61 -32.11 -11.36
CA ASP A 31 7.20 -33.38 -11.80
C ASP A 31 7.18 -34.46 -10.71
N ASN A 32 7.38 -34.07 -9.45
CA ASN A 32 7.32 -34.97 -8.30
C ASN A 32 6.37 -34.40 -7.24
N LEU A 33 5.15 -34.95 -7.19
CA LEU A 33 4.10 -34.54 -6.26
C LEU A 33 4.49 -34.75 -4.78
N LYS A 34 5.46 -35.64 -4.48
CA LYS A 34 5.89 -36.02 -3.12
C LYS A 34 7.36 -35.65 -2.90
N ASN A 35 7.73 -34.40 -3.18
CA ASN A 35 9.09 -33.87 -3.05
C ASN A 35 9.40 -33.24 -1.67
N GLY A 36 8.49 -33.38 -0.70
CA GLY A 36 8.61 -32.79 0.64
C GLY A 36 8.16 -31.33 0.74
N PHE A 37 7.81 -30.67 -0.37
CA PHE A 37 7.27 -29.31 -0.39
C PHE A 37 5.72 -29.32 -0.44
N ILE A 38 5.07 -28.69 0.55
CA ILE A 38 3.61 -28.59 0.63
C ILE A 38 3.14 -27.43 -0.25
N GLU A 39 2.41 -27.74 -1.32
CA GLU A 39 1.89 -26.72 -2.26
C GLU A 39 0.73 -25.92 -1.67
N ARG A 40 -0.11 -26.58 -0.88
CA ARG A 40 -1.36 -26.04 -0.35
C ARG A 40 -1.34 -26.14 1.16
N MET A 41 -0.71 -25.16 1.82
CA MET A 41 -0.50 -25.22 3.26
C MET A 41 -1.83 -25.21 4.03
N ILE A 42 -2.90 -24.59 3.54
CA ILE A 42 -4.20 -24.65 4.21
C ILE A 42 -5.05 -25.73 3.58
N HIS A 43 -5.48 -25.58 2.33
CA HIS A 43 -6.45 -26.50 1.72
C HIS A 43 -5.74 -27.60 0.91
N GLY A 44 -4.81 -28.30 1.56
CA GLY A 44 -4.04 -29.42 1.00
C GLY A 44 -4.70 -30.79 1.17
N ALA A 45 -3.94 -31.84 0.83
CA ALA A 45 -4.40 -33.21 0.83
C ALA A 45 -4.75 -33.72 2.25
N THR A 46 -4.00 -33.27 3.26
CA THR A 46 -4.25 -33.56 4.67
C THR A 46 -5.61 -33.01 5.11
N HIS A 47 -5.91 -31.75 4.76
CA HIS A 47 -7.18 -31.10 5.09
C HIS A 47 -8.37 -31.84 4.44
N ALA A 48 -8.31 -32.06 3.12
CA ALA A 48 -9.36 -32.80 2.42
C ALA A 48 -9.59 -34.19 3.02
N SER A 49 -8.52 -34.91 3.35
CA SER A 49 -8.60 -36.23 3.96
C SER A 49 -9.19 -36.19 5.37
N ARG A 50 -8.78 -35.24 6.23
CA ARG A 50 -9.37 -35.07 7.56
C ARG A 50 -10.85 -34.71 7.47
N ALA A 51 -11.22 -33.79 6.60
CA ALA A 51 -12.61 -33.38 6.42
C ALA A 51 -13.49 -34.59 6.04
N ALA A 52 -13.02 -35.48 5.17
CA ALA A 52 -13.70 -36.74 4.87
C ALA A 52 -13.79 -37.69 6.08
N LEU A 53 -12.74 -37.79 6.91
CA LEU A 53 -12.77 -38.59 8.13
C LEU A 53 -13.69 -37.98 9.20
N TRP A 54 -13.77 -36.66 9.30
CA TRP A 54 -14.72 -35.96 10.17
C TRP A 54 -16.15 -36.15 9.71
N SER A 55 -16.41 -36.17 8.39
CA SER A 55 -17.69 -36.59 7.83
C SER A 55 -18.07 -38.02 8.24
N LEU A 56 -17.12 -38.97 8.23
CA LEU A 56 -17.33 -40.34 8.72
C LEU A 56 -17.64 -40.38 10.23
N VAL A 57 -16.87 -39.65 11.03
CA VAL A 57 -17.06 -39.57 12.48
C VAL A 57 -18.45 -39.01 12.82
N ILE A 58 -18.85 -37.91 12.17
CA ILE A 58 -20.15 -37.28 12.38
C ILE A 58 -21.30 -38.16 11.85
N HIS A 59 -21.13 -38.83 10.71
CA HIS A 59 -22.12 -39.80 10.24
C HIS A 59 -22.38 -40.88 11.29
N ASN A 60 -21.33 -41.49 11.84
CA ASN A 60 -21.46 -42.54 12.87
C ASN A 60 -21.98 -42.01 14.21
N PHE A 61 -21.66 -40.75 14.57
CA PHE A 61 -22.28 -40.08 15.71
C PHE A 61 -23.80 -39.93 15.51
N LEU A 62 -24.24 -39.46 14.34
CA LEU A 62 -25.66 -39.32 14.01
C LEU A 62 -26.37 -40.66 13.87
N GLN A 63 -25.69 -41.69 13.37
CA GLN A 63 -26.19 -43.06 13.34
C GLN A 63 -26.53 -43.57 14.76
N LYS A 64 -25.79 -43.11 15.77
CA LYS A 64 -26.02 -43.45 17.19
C LYS A 64 -27.13 -42.60 17.83
N THR A 65 -27.16 -41.29 17.55
CA THR A 65 -28.09 -40.35 18.22
C THR A 65 -29.43 -40.17 17.50
N SER A 66 -29.46 -40.42 16.19
CA SER A 66 -30.56 -40.12 15.26
C SER A 66 -30.74 -41.28 14.26
N SER A 67 -30.63 -42.52 14.74
CA SER A 67 -30.56 -43.73 13.92
C SER A 67 -31.70 -43.84 12.89
N ASP A 68 -32.91 -43.52 13.30
CA ASP A 68 -34.10 -43.72 12.48
C ASP A 68 -34.06 -42.81 11.24
N PHE A 69 -33.79 -41.52 11.46
CA PHE A 69 -33.61 -40.55 10.37
C PHE A 69 -32.44 -40.93 9.45
N VAL A 70 -31.27 -41.25 10.01
CA VAL A 70 -30.08 -41.53 9.18
C VAL A 70 -30.30 -42.79 8.34
N ASN A 71 -30.83 -43.87 8.93
CA ASN A 71 -31.14 -45.10 8.20
C ASN A 71 -32.18 -44.85 7.10
N GLU A 72 -33.23 -44.09 7.39
CA GLU A 72 -34.26 -43.73 6.42
C GLU A 72 -33.68 -42.89 5.27
N ALA A 73 -32.90 -41.85 5.58
CA ALA A 73 -32.28 -40.98 4.59
C ALA A 73 -31.36 -41.76 3.66
N ILE A 74 -30.45 -42.58 4.22
CA ILE A 74 -29.54 -43.42 3.44
C ILE A 74 -30.31 -44.43 2.57
N ALA A 75 -31.32 -45.11 3.13
CA ALA A 75 -32.12 -46.08 2.37
C ALA A 75 -32.92 -45.42 1.24
N LYS A 76 -33.49 -44.22 1.47
CA LYS A 76 -34.21 -43.44 0.46
C LYS A 76 -33.28 -43.01 -0.68
N ILE A 77 -32.13 -42.41 -0.36
CA ILE A 77 -31.16 -41.97 -1.36
C ILE A 77 -30.64 -43.18 -2.15
N ALA A 78 -30.23 -44.26 -1.48
CA ALA A 78 -29.71 -45.47 -2.11
C ALA A 78 -30.70 -46.08 -3.10
N ARG A 79 -31.99 -46.17 -2.71
CA ARG A 79 -33.07 -46.65 -3.59
C ARG A 79 -33.27 -45.75 -4.80
N GLN A 80 -33.28 -44.43 -4.62
CA GLN A 80 -33.45 -43.47 -5.72
C GLN A 80 -32.27 -43.51 -6.69
N LEU A 81 -31.08 -43.77 -6.19
CA LEU A 81 -29.86 -43.87 -6.98
C LEU A 81 -29.59 -45.28 -7.51
N ASP A 82 -30.39 -46.29 -7.16
CA ASP A 82 -30.19 -47.70 -7.53
C ASP A 82 -28.76 -48.19 -7.21
N ILE A 83 -28.30 -47.91 -5.99
CA ILE A 83 -26.99 -48.32 -5.46
C ILE A 83 -27.14 -48.86 -4.04
N GLU A 84 -26.13 -49.59 -3.57
CA GLU A 84 -26.08 -50.06 -2.19
C GLU A 84 -25.78 -48.91 -1.21
N ALA A 85 -26.34 -48.99 0.00
CA ALA A 85 -26.14 -47.99 1.05
C ALA A 85 -24.65 -47.75 1.38
N GLU A 86 -23.86 -48.82 1.35
CA GLU A 86 -22.42 -48.75 1.57
C GLU A 86 -21.70 -47.98 0.45
N GLU A 87 -22.07 -48.23 -0.81
CA GLU A 87 -21.52 -47.52 -1.96
C GLU A 87 -21.90 -46.04 -1.94
N LEU A 88 -23.17 -45.73 -1.60
CA LEU A 88 -23.64 -44.36 -1.40
C LEU A 88 -22.75 -43.60 -0.42
N PHE A 89 -22.42 -44.21 0.72
CA PHE A 89 -21.60 -43.54 1.71
C PHE A 89 -20.17 -43.27 1.22
N LEU A 90 -19.56 -44.20 0.48
CA LEU A 90 -18.27 -43.98 -0.17
C LEU A 90 -18.33 -42.82 -1.19
N LEU A 91 -19.43 -42.67 -1.93
CA LEU A 91 -19.65 -41.54 -2.85
C LEU A 91 -19.76 -40.20 -2.10
N ILE A 92 -20.41 -40.16 -0.93
CA ILE A 92 -20.44 -38.97 -0.07
C ILE A 92 -19.01 -38.58 0.34
N LEU A 93 -18.20 -39.54 0.76
CA LEU A 93 -16.79 -39.27 1.14
C LEU A 93 -15.94 -38.81 -0.05
N ILE A 94 -16.11 -39.39 -1.24
CA ILE A 94 -15.44 -38.91 -2.47
C ILE A 94 -15.86 -37.47 -2.79
N THR A 95 -17.15 -37.16 -2.62
CA THR A 95 -17.67 -35.80 -2.82
C THR A 95 -17.03 -34.85 -1.82
N MET A 96 -16.92 -35.25 -0.54
CA MET A 96 -16.22 -34.46 0.48
C MET A 96 -14.75 -34.22 0.10
N ILE A 97 -14.03 -35.24 -0.38
CA ILE A 97 -12.65 -35.07 -0.87
C ILE A 97 -12.55 -34.03 -2.00
N CYS A 98 -13.60 -33.82 -2.79
CA CYS A 98 -13.58 -32.88 -3.91
C CYS A 98 -13.97 -31.43 -3.53
N HIS A 99 -14.40 -31.16 -2.29
CA HIS A 99 -15.02 -29.87 -1.94
C HIS A 99 -14.15 -28.63 -2.21
N ASP A 100 -12.82 -28.77 -2.11
CA ASP A 100 -11.82 -27.71 -2.31
C ASP A 100 -10.85 -27.99 -3.47
N ALA A 101 -11.16 -28.97 -4.31
CA ALA A 101 -10.26 -29.45 -5.35
C ALA A 101 -9.91 -28.37 -6.39
N ALA A 102 -10.79 -27.39 -6.61
CA ALA A 102 -10.59 -26.35 -7.61
C ALA A 102 -9.88 -25.08 -7.10
N ARG A 103 -9.56 -24.99 -5.80
CA ARG A 103 -8.94 -23.78 -5.25
C ARG A 103 -7.68 -23.38 -6.02
N ARG A 104 -7.61 -22.09 -6.38
CA ARG A 104 -6.44 -21.46 -7.02
C ARG A 104 -5.80 -20.35 -6.21
N GLY A 105 -6.26 -20.18 -4.98
CA GLY A 105 -5.78 -19.15 -4.09
C GLY A 105 -6.39 -19.35 -2.71
N GLU A 106 -5.76 -18.68 -1.76
CA GLU A 106 -6.06 -18.75 -0.36
C GLU A 106 -6.67 -17.40 0.07
N GLY A 107 -7.78 -17.42 0.83
CA GLY A 107 -8.39 -16.21 1.45
C GLY A 107 -9.85 -15.93 1.10
N LYS A 108 -10.32 -16.27 -0.11
CA LYS A 108 -11.75 -16.15 -0.48
C LYS A 108 -12.35 -17.50 -0.84
N ASP A 109 -13.53 -17.78 -0.31
CA ASP A 109 -14.33 -18.95 -0.67
C ASP A 109 -15.20 -18.60 -1.88
N VAL A 110 -14.65 -18.83 -3.07
CA VAL A 110 -15.27 -18.52 -4.37
C VAL A 110 -15.08 -19.64 -5.39
N TRP A 111 -14.67 -20.82 -4.93
CA TRP A 111 -14.25 -21.94 -5.79
C TRP A 111 -15.21 -23.13 -5.75
N GLU A 112 -16.33 -23.01 -5.04
CA GLU A 112 -17.29 -24.09 -4.79
C GLU A 112 -17.96 -24.54 -6.09
N ASP A 113 -18.19 -23.60 -7.03
CA ASP A 113 -18.72 -23.88 -8.36
C ASP A 113 -17.75 -24.74 -9.19
N GLU A 114 -16.46 -24.40 -9.19
CA GLU A 114 -15.43 -25.14 -9.88
C GLU A 114 -15.13 -26.49 -9.20
N SER A 115 -15.10 -26.53 -7.87
CA SER A 115 -14.94 -27.76 -7.10
C SER A 115 -16.10 -28.73 -7.34
N ALA A 116 -17.34 -28.21 -7.44
CA ALA A 116 -18.49 -29.00 -7.85
C ALA A 116 -18.32 -29.60 -9.25
N LYS A 117 -17.82 -28.84 -10.23
CA LYS A 117 -17.54 -29.38 -11.59
C LYS A 117 -16.49 -30.49 -11.56
N ILE A 118 -15.46 -30.37 -10.71
CA ILE A 118 -14.45 -31.43 -10.52
C ILE A 118 -15.10 -32.66 -9.90
N ALA A 119 -15.91 -32.49 -8.86
CA ALA A 119 -16.62 -33.60 -8.22
C ALA A 119 -17.53 -34.33 -9.20
N HIS A 120 -18.31 -33.59 -10.01
CA HIS A 120 -19.16 -34.15 -11.07
C HIS A 120 -18.35 -35.04 -12.01
N LYS A 121 -17.24 -34.50 -12.54
CA LYS A 121 -16.34 -35.24 -13.44
C LYS A 121 -15.79 -36.52 -12.78
N VAL A 122 -15.29 -36.41 -11.56
CA VAL A 122 -14.71 -37.54 -10.81
C VAL A 122 -15.76 -38.64 -10.59
N LEU A 123 -16.99 -38.27 -10.21
CA LEU A 123 -18.06 -39.22 -9.96
C LEU A 123 -18.51 -39.93 -11.25
N VAL A 124 -18.57 -39.22 -12.38
CA VAL A 124 -18.85 -39.83 -13.69
C VAL A 124 -17.75 -40.80 -14.11
N GLU A 125 -16.47 -40.46 -13.87
CA GLU A 125 -15.34 -41.35 -14.15
C GLU A 125 -15.36 -42.64 -13.29
N LEU A 126 -15.96 -42.58 -12.10
CA LEU A 126 -16.22 -43.72 -11.22
C LEU A 126 -17.44 -44.56 -11.65
N GLY A 127 -18.12 -44.18 -12.74
CA GLY A 127 -19.23 -44.92 -13.33
C GLY A 127 -20.61 -44.48 -12.85
N LEU A 128 -20.71 -43.37 -12.12
CA LEU A 128 -22.01 -42.80 -11.75
C LEU A 128 -22.64 -42.08 -12.95
N ASP A 129 -23.95 -42.23 -13.12
CA ASP A 129 -24.72 -41.52 -14.15
C ASP A 129 -24.59 -39.98 -14.00
N GLU A 130 -24.65 -39.23 -15.10
CA GLU A 130 -24.41 -37.77 -15.09
C GLU A 130 -25.38 -37.01 -14.18
N ASP A 131 -26.67 -37.37 -14.17
CA ASP A 131 -27.68 -36.71 -13.34
C ASP A 131 -27.48 -37.05 -11.87
N LYS A 132 -27.10 -38.30 -11.57
CA LYS A 132 -26.75 -38.75 -10.23
C LYS A 132 -25.48 -38.06 -9.71
N ALA A 133 -24.44 -37.94 -10.54
CA ALA A 133 -23.22 -37.21 -10.20
C ALA A 133 -23.50 -35.72 -9.97
N LYS A 134 -24.44 -35.14 -10.72
CA LYS A 134 -24.84 -33.74 -10.56
C LYS A 134 -25.42 -33.48 -9.18
N LEU A 135 -26.23 -34.40 -8.66
CA LEU A 135 -26.79 -34.31 -7.31
C LEU A 135 -25.70 -34.10 -6.24
N PHE A 136 -24.65 -34.92 -6.23
CA PHE A 136 -23.54 -34.79 -5.28
C PHE A 136 -22.73 -33.51 -5.49
N SER A 137 -22.47 -33.15 -6.75
CA SER A 137 -21.72 -31.92 -7.04
C SER A 137 -22.42 -30.66 -6.52
N LEU A 138 -23.76 -30.62 -6.57
CA LEU A 138 -24.55 -29.51 -6.05
C LEU A 138 -24.44 -29.40 -4.52
N ALA A 139 -24.18 -30.51 -3.82
CA ALA A 139 -23.98 -30.51 -2.37
C ALA A 139 -22.69 -29.79 -1.96
N ILE A 140 -21.65 -29.76 -2.82
CA ILE A 140 -20.46 -28.91 -2.64
C ILE A 140 -20.83 -27.45 -2.90
N LYS A 141 -21.40 -27.17 -4.07
CA LYS A 141 -21.75 -25.80 -4.51
C LYS A 141 -22.63 -25.06 -3.52
N PHE A 142 -23.57 -25.77 -2.91
CA PHE A 142 -24.57 -25.21 -1.98
C PHE A 142 -24.39 -25.74 -0.56
N LYS A 143 -23.16 -26.11 -0.16
CA LYS A 143 -22.89 -26.65 1.18
C LYS A 143 -23.37 -25.73 2.29
N ASP A 144 -23.26 -24.41 2.12
CA ASP A 144 -23.70 -23.38 3.09
C ASP A 144 -25.09 -22.79 2.80
N LYS A 145 -25.78 -23.28 1.77
CA LYS A 145 -27.03 -22.71 1.24
C LYS A 145 -28.14 -23.76 1.10
N PRO A 146 -28.71 -24.23 2.23
CA PRO A 146 -29.67 -25.33 2.21
C PRO A 146 -30.91 -25.06 1.34
N GLU A 147 -31.40 -23.82 1.31
CA GLU A 147 -32.56 -23.43 0.50
C GLU A 147 -32.27 -23.49 -1.00
N GLU A 148 -31.09 -23.00 -1.44
CA GLU A 148 -30.67 -23.06 -2.84
C GLU A 148 -30.46 -24.53 -3.27
N TYR A 149 -29.90 -25.37 -2.40
CA TYR A 149 -29.75 -26.80 -2.65
C TYR A 149 -31.11 -27.50 -2.86
N ALA A 150 -32.10 -27.23 -2.01
CA ALA A 150 -33.45 -27.79 -2.14
C ALA A 150 -34.12 -27.39 -3.46
N LEU A 151 -33.92 -26.14 -3.93
CA LEU A 151 -34.40 -25.71 -5.24
C LEU A 151 -33.78 -26.50 -6.39
N GLN A 152 -32.49 -26.85 -6.28
CA GLN A 152 -31.80 -27.65 -7.29
C GLN A 152 -32.23 -29.13 -7.25
N LEU A 153 -32.46 -29.69 -6.07
CA LEU A 153 -33.03 -31.04 -5.92
C LEU A 153 -34.39 -31.13 -6.62
N LYS A 154 -35.25 -30.11 -6.47
CA LYS A 154 -36.52 -30.02 -7.21
C LYS A 154 -36.32 -30.05 -8.72
N GLN A 155 -35.31 -29.36 -9.23
CA GLN A 155 -35.00 -29.33 -10.67
C GLN A 155 -34.48 -30.67 -11.18
N LEU A 156 -33.87 -31.48 -10.33
CA LEU A 156 -33.48 -32.86 -10.61
C LEU A 156 -34.63 -33.87 -10.46
N GLY A 157 -35.85 -33.41 -10.20
CA GLY A 157 -37.02 -34.27 -10.05
C GLY A 157 -37.11 -34.98 -8.70
N ILE A 158 -36.36 -34.56 -7.69
CA ILE A 158 -36.54 -35.03 -6.32
C ILE A 158 -37.80 -34.42 -5.72
N GLU A 159 -38.65 -35.25 -5.12
CA GLU A 159 -39.88 -34.80 -4.48
C GLU A 159 -39.58 -34.03 -3.18
N SER A 160 -40.38 -33.02 -2.86
CA SER A 160 -40.14 -32.15 -1.69
C SER A 160 -40.13 -32.89 -0.36
N GLN A 161 -40.84 -34.01 -0.26
CA GLN A 161 -40.85 -34.86 0.93
C GLN A 161 -39.53 -35.62 1.17
N ASP A 162 -38.64 -35.66 0.18
CA ASP A 162 -37.33 -36.30 0.27
C ASP A 162 -36.19 -35.27 0.36
N PHE A 163 -36.49 -33.96 0.38
CA PHE A 163 -35.46 -32.92 0.47
C PHE A 163 -34.59 -33.05 1.72
N ASP A 164 -35.15 -33.45 2.86
CA ASP A 164 -34.36 -33.63 4.09
C ASP A 164 -33.42 -34.84 3.99
N ALA A 165 -33.89 -35.94 3.38
CA ALA A 165 -33.06 -37.11 3.12
C ALA A 165 -31.86 -36.76 2.23
N PHE A 166 -32.10 -36.06 1.11
CA PHE A 166 -31.03 -35.61 0.22
C PHE A 166 -30.19 -34.46 0.79
N GLY A 167 -30.78 -33.62 1.63
CA GLY A 167 -30.13 -32.56 2.41
C GLY A 167 -29.09 -33.12 3.39
N TYR A 168 -29.22 -34.38 3.78
CA TYR A 168 -28.24 -35.08 4.61
C TYR A 168 -26.84 -35.12 3.97
N ILE A 169 -26.74 -35.34 2.65
CA ILE A 169 -25.46 -35.34 1.91
C ILE A 169 -24.74 -34.00 2.10
N ARG A 170 -25.46 -32.89 1.88
CA ARG A 170 -24.96 -31.52 2.06
C ARG A 170 -24.54 -31.28 3.51
N SER A 171 -25.36 -31.69 4.49
CA SER A 171 -25.04 -31.54 5.91
C SER A 171 -23.74 -32.26 6.29
N ILE A 172 -23.52 -33.48 5.82
CA ILE A 172 -22.30 -34.25 6.12
C ILE A 172 -21.05 -33.61 5.50
N ILE A 173 -21.17 -33.06 4.28
CA ILE A 173 -20.07 -32.33 3.63
C ILE A 173 -19.74 -31.05 4.42
N ASN A 174 -20.76 -30.25 4.72
CA ASN A 174 -20.62 -29.01 5.47
C ASN A 174 -20.00 -29.23 6.86
N LEU A 175 -20.44 -30.27 7.58
CA LEU A 175 -19.92 -30.59 8.91
C LEU A 175 -18.46 -31.06 8.86
N GLY A 176 -18.09 -31.89 7.89
CA GLY A 176 -16.72 -32.35 7.72
C GLY A 176 -15.72 -31.20 7.50
N ASP A 177 -16.08 -30.26 6.63
CA ASP A 177 -15.30 -29.06 6.35
C ASP A 177 -15.20 -28.15 7.59
N ASN A 178 -16.36 -27.80 8.17
CA ASN A 178 -16.44 -26.92 9.33
C ASN A 178 -15.63 -27.44 10.53
N LEU A 179 -15.61 -28.75 10.78
CA LEU A 179 -14.82 -29.32 11.89
C LEU A 179 -13.32 -29.11 11.71
N ASP A 180 -12.82 -29.09 10.47
CA ASP A 180 -11.39 -28.87 10.21
C ASP A 180 -10.99 -27.39 10.28
N LEU A 181 -11.97 -26.46 10.27
CA LEU A 181 -11.71 -25.02 10.45
C LEU A 181 -11.08 -24.69 11.80
N MET A 182 -11.27 -25.52 12.83
CA MET A 182 -10.64 -25.35 14.15
C MET A 182 -9.13 -25.09 14.06
N ARG A 183 -8.47 -25.61 13.02
CA ARG A 183 -7.03 -25.46 12.83
C ARG A 183 -6.62 -24.07 12.33
N CYS A 184 -7.54 -23.31 11.76
CA CYS A 184 -7.26 -22.06 11.05
C CYS A 184 -8.14 -20.88 11.49
N VAL A 185 -8.88 -20.99 12.59
CA VAL A 185 -9.67 -19.90 13.18
C VAL A 185 -9.24 -19.60 14.62
N GLY A 186 -9.39 -18.34 15.04
CA GLY A 186 -9.07 -17.93 16.41
C GLY A 186 -10.07 -18.44 17.45
N ASP A 187 -11.35 -18.38 17.11
CA ASP A 187 -12.45 -18.84 17.94
C ASP A 187 -13.38 -19.72 17.10
N PHE A 188 -13.40 -21.02 17.39
CA PHE A 188 -14.32 -21.96 16.76
C PHE A 188 -15.63 -22.03 17.56
N LYS A 189 -16.69 -21.42 17.03
CA LYS A 189 -18.00 -21.42 17.69
C LYS A 189 -18.73 -22.73 17.43
N ALA A 190 -18.92 -23.53 18.46
CA ALA A 190 -19.66 -24.79 18.37
C ALA A 190 -21.06 -24.60 17.78
N LYS A 191 -21.66 -23.41 17.99
CA LYS A 191 -22.95 -23.00 17.42
C LYS A 191 -23.08 -23.30 15.91
N TYR A 192 -22.01 -23.16 15.11
CA TYR A 192 -22.06 -23.46 13.67
C TYR A 192 -22.39 -24.94 13.37
N ILE A 193 -21.84 -25.85 14.19
CA ILE A 193 -22.14 -27.28 14.10
C ILE A 193 -23.58 -27.56 14.55
N PHE A 194 -24.00 -26.99 15.68
CA PHE A 194 -25.37 -27.19 16.20
C PHE A 194 -26.46 -26.63 15.28
N ASP A 195 -26.24 -25.46 14.67
CA ASP A 195 -27.21 -24.87 13.75
C ASP A 195 -27.40 -25.75 12.51
N THR A 196 -26.35 -26.44 12.04
CA THR A 196 -26.46 -27.42 10.94
C THR A 196 -27.18 -28.70 11.37
N LEU A 197 -26.92 -29.19 12.59
CA LEU A 197 -27.53 -30.40 13.13
C LEU A 197 -28.99 -30.24 13.56
N ARG A 198 -29.46 -29.01 13.84
CA ARG A 198 -30.83 -28.74 14.32
C ARG A 198 -31.93 -29.24 13.37
N ASN A 199 -31.61 -29.37 12.08
CA ASN A 199 -32.55 -29.84 11.06
C ASN A 199 -32.54 -31.37 10.88
N ILE A 200 -31.73 -32.11 11.64
CA ILE A 200 -31.67 -33.58 11.59
C ILE A 200 -32.68 -34.13 12.60
N GLU A 201 -33.70 -34.83 12.11
CA GLU A 201 -34.72 -35.43 12.97
C GLU A 201 -34.09 -36.38 14.01
N GLY A 202 -34.58 -36.31 15.25
CA GLY A 202 -34.04 -37.05 16.39
C GLY A 202 -32.82 -36.40 17.06
N PHE A 203 -32.13 -35.46 16.41
CA PHE A 203 -31.05 -34.73 17.08
C PHE A 203 -31.62 -33.68 18.05
N SER A 204 -31.17 -33.71 19.31
CA SER A 204 -31.55 -32.71 20.32
C SER A 204 -30.32 -32.01 20.85
N GLU A 205 -30.23 -30.70 20.63
CA GLU A 205 -29.16 -29.83 21.15
C GLU A 205 -28.96 -30.07 22.65
N ARG A 206 -30.04 -30.03 23.43
CA ARG A 206 -30.01 -30.23 24.89
C ARG A 206 -29.52 -31.63 25.32
N LEU A 207 -29.89 -32.68 24.59
CA LEU A 207 -29.54 -34.06 24.99
C LEU A 207 -28.14 -34.45 24.53
N HIS A 208 -27.69 -33.90 23.40
CA HIS A 208 -26.46 -34.32 22.74
C HIS A 208 -25.32 -33.31 22.86
N GLU A 209 -25.54 -32.16 23.53
CA GLU A 209 -24.53 -31.12 23.67
C GLU A 209 -23.23 -31.65 24.27
N TYR A 210 -23.31 -32.36 25.39
CA TYR A 210 -22.14 -32.87 26.08
C TYR A 210 -21.31 -33.83 25.21
N ASP A 211 -21.96 -34.81 24.59
CA ASP A 211 -21.28 -35.81 23.76
C ASP A 211 -20.63 -35.16 22.53
N LEU A 212 -21.31 -34.19 21.91
CA LEU A 212 -20.77 -33.46 20.77
C LEU A 212 -19.61 -32.57 21.20
N MET A 213 -19.71 -31.83 22.32
CA MET A 213 -18.62 -30.99 22.81
C MET A 213 -17.38 -31.80 23.18
N GLU A 214 -17.54 -32.96 23.79
CA GLU A 214 -16.43 -33.90 24.03
C GLU A 214 -15.82 -34.37 22.71
N LEU A 215 -16.64 -34.68 21.70
CA LEU A 215 -16.15 -35.03 20.37
C LEU A 215 -15.32 -33.90 19.72
N LEU A 216 -15.82 -32.65 19.77
CA LEU A 216 -15.12 -31.48 19.24
C LEU A 216 -13.75 -31.28 19.92
N LYS A 217 -13.68 -31.48 21.25
CA LYS A 217 -12.44 -31.40 22.01
C LYS A 217 -11.41 -32.45 21.58
N GLU A 218 -11.84 -33.68 21.32
CA GLU A 218 -10.92 -34.74 20.86
C GLU A 218 -10.42 -34.47 19.42
N ILE A 219 -11.30 -33.99 18.52
CA ILE A 219 -10.90 -33.56 17.17
C ILE A 219 -9.85 -32.45 17.25
N HIS A 220 -10.10 -31.43 18.09
CA HIS A 220 -9.18 -30.31 18.30
C HIS A 220 -7.81 -30.75 18.85
N GLN A 221 -7.80 -31.69 19.79
CA GLN A 221 -6.57 -32.28 20.33
C GLN A 221 -5.78 -33.00 19.24
N ILE A 222 -6.44 -33.79 18.39
CA ILE A 222 -5.76 -34.55 17.33
C ILE A 222 -5.14 -33.62 16.29
N ILE A 223 -5.86 -32.57 15.87
CA ILE A 223 -5.33 -31.55 14.95
C ILE A 223 -4.09 -30.88 15.54
N TYR A 224 -4.12 -30.56 16.85
CA TYR A 224 -2.98 -30.01 17.57
C TYR A 224 -1.79 -30.98 17.57
N GLU A 225 -2.00 -32.26 17.90
CA GLU A 225 -0.95 -33.29 17.93
C GLU A 225 -0.32 -33.55 16.56
N GLN A 226 -1.08 -33.39 15.48
CA GLN A 226 -0.59 -33.47 14.10
C GLN A 226 0.25 -32.26 13.68
N GLY A 227 0.34 -31.22 14.51
CA GLY A 227 1.11 -30.01 14.21
C GLY A 227 0.55 -29.20 13.05
N ASP A 228 -0.78 -29.20 12.89
CA ASP A 228 -1.46 -28.45 11.82
C ASP A 228 -2.37 -27.33 12.36
N MET A 229 -2.12 -26.86 13.59
CA MET A 229 -2.86 -25.78 14.24
C MET A 229 -2.22 -24.43 13.86
N LEU A 230 -2.69 -23.81 12.78
CA LEU A 230 -2.09 -22.60 12.19
C LEU A 230 -2.24 -21.35 13.06
N PHE A 231 -3.36 -21.25 13.79
CA PHE A 231 -3.62 -20.18 14.75
C PHE A 231 -3.99 -20.79 16.10
N ALA A 232 -3.77 -20.02 17.18
CA ALA A 232 -4.34 -20.38 18.47
C ALA A 232 -5.86 -20.41 18.35
N CYS A 233 -6.49 -21.48 18.82
CA CYS A 233 -7.92 -21.72 18.64
C CYS A 233 -8.59 -21.99 19.98
N ASN A 234 -9.67 -21.26 20.24
CA ASN A 234 -10.59 -21.51 21.34
C ASN A 234 -11.87 -22.17 20.80
N ILE A 235 -12.27 -23.31 21.35
CA ILE A 235 -13.62 -23.82 21.13
C ILE A 235 -14.57 -23.04 22.05
N ILE A 236 -15.51 -22.31 21.45
CA ILE A 236 -16.53 -21.55 22.16
C ILE A 236 -17.81 -22.38 22.23
N ALA A 237 -18.25 -22.70 23.45
CA ALA A 237 -19.48 -23.44 23.72
C ALA A 237 -20.74 -22.60 23.40
N LEU A 238 -21.92 -23.23 23.49
CA LEU A 238 -23.20 -22.58 23.19
C LEU A 238 -23.54 -21.42 24.15
N ASN A 239 -23.02 -21.46 25.37
CA ASN A 239 -23.14 -20.39 26.36
C ASN A 239 -22.16 -19.22 26.14
N GLY A 240 -21.29 -19.29 25.13
CA GLY A 240 -20.28 -18.27 24.83
C GLY A 240 -18.97 -18.42 25.59
N GLU A 241 -18.84 -19.40 26.48
CA GLU A 241 -17.61 -19.65 27.23
C GLU A 241 -16.59 -20.46 26.42
N THR A 242 -15.30 -20.27 26.71
CA THR A 242 -14.23 -21.11 26.15
C THR A 242 -14.25 -22.49 26.80
N TYR A 243 -14.44 -23.54 26.00
CA TYR A 243 -14.50 -24.92 26.45
C TYR A 243 -13.11 -25.59 26.48
N VAL A 244 -12.31 -25.38 25.43
CA VAL A 244 -10.91 -25.82 25.34
C VAL A 244 -10.14 -24.82 24.48
N SER A 245 -8.84 -24.66 24.75
CA SER A 245 -7.96 -23.76 24.02
C SER A 245 -6.62 -24.43 23.75
N HIS A 246 -6.07 -24.23 22.56
CA HIS A 246 -4.71 -24.58 22.20
C HIS A 246 -4.02 -23.39 21.54
N ASP A 247 -2.73 -23.23 21.81
CA ASP A 247 -1.88 -22.30 21.08
C ASP A 247 -1.68 -22.77 19.62
N ALA A 248 -1.19 -21.86 18.77
CA ALA A 248 -0.74 -22.25 17.44
C ALA A 248 0.38 -23.30 17.55
N HIS A 249 0.29 -24.37 16.78
CA HIS A 249 1.27 -25.44 16.72
C HIS A 249 1.38 -25.93 15.27
N VAL A 250 2.34 -25.34 14.57
CA VAL A 250 2.67 -25.67 13.17
C VAL A 250 3.98 -26.42 13.14
N ASN A 251 3.95 -27.63 12.59
CA ASN A 251 5.13 -28.47 12.38
C ASN A 251 5.11 -28.99 10.94
N THR A 252 5.83 -28.30 10.05
CA THR A 252 5.81 -28.64 8.62
C THR A 252 6.35 -30.05 8.39
N LYS A 253 7.32 -30.49 9.19
CA LYS A 253 7.87 -31.86 9.09
C LYS A 253 6.80 -32.91 9.38
N GLU A 254 6.04 -32.75 10.47
CA GLU A 254 4.97 -33.67 10.82
C GLU A 254 3.86 -33.63 9.77
N LYS A 255 3.46 -32.43 9.34
CA LYS A 255 2.46 -32.25 8.29
C LYS A 255 2.87 -32.90 6.97
N VAL A 256 4.11 -32.71 6.50
CA VAL A 256 4.64 -33.36 5.29
C VAL A 256 4.56 -34.88 5.38
N SER A 257 4.74 -35.44 6.60
CA SER A 257 4.65 -36.89 6.83
C SER A 257 3.28 -37.46 6.48
N PHE A 258 2.22 -36.66 6.64
CA PHE A 258 0.84 -36.98 6.26
C PHE A 258 0.54 -36.56 4.82
N GLU A 259 0.84 -35.30 4.48
CA GLU A 259 0.51 -34.66 3.19
C GLU A 259 1.07 -35.45 2.01
N HIS A 260 2.31 -35.96 2.14
CA HIS A 260 3.00 -36.69 1.08
C HIS A 260 3.06 -38.21 1.34
N ALA A 261 2.25 -38.72 2.26
CA ALA A 261 2.17 -40.15 2.52
C ALA A 261 1.87 -40.97 1.26
N GLU A 262 2.14 -42.27 1.30
CA GLU A 262 1.78 -43.18 0.20
C GLU A 262 0.28 -43.10 -0.10
N ASN A 263 -0.53 -43.12 0.96
CA ASN A 263 -1.96 -42.86 0.95
C ASN A 263 -2.34 -41.95 2.12
N VAL A 264 -2.68 -40.69 1.84
CA VAL A 264 -2.90 -39.66 2.86
C VAL A 264 -4.06 -40.02 3.80
N LEU A 265 -5.19 -40.46 3.23
CA LEU A 265 -6.38 -40.83 3.99
C LEU A 265 -6.13 -42.03 4.91
N ALA A 266 -5.44 -43.06 4.43
CA ALA A 266 -5.16 -44.26 5.23
C ALA A 266 -4.24 -43.96 6.43
N VAL A 267 -3.18 -43.18 6.22
CA VAL A 267 -2.27 -42.79 7.31
C VAL A 267 -2.99 -41.92 8.35
N LEU A 268 -3.82 -40.97 7.91
CA LEU A 268 -4.61 -40.16 8.85
C LEU A 268 -5.65 -41.00 9.59
N PHE A 269 -6.31 -41.95 8.92
CA PHE A 269 -7.23 -42.87 9.59
C PHE A 269 -6.52 -43.65 10.70
N GLU A 270 -5.36 -44.24 10.42
CA GLU A 270 -4.57 -44.99 11.42
C GLU A 270 -4.14 -44.09 12.59
N ASP A 271 -3.75 -42.84 12.30
CA ASP A 271 -3.33 -41.88 13.31
C ASP A 271 -4.47 -41.42 14.21
N ILE A 272 -5.59 -41.00 13.62
CA ILE A 272 -6.81 -40.55 14.33
C ILE A 272 -7.40 -41.71 15.15
N SER A 273 -7.34 -42.95 14.65
CA SER A 273 -7.83 -44.15 15.35
C SER A 273 -7.08 -44.46 16.65
N LYS A 274 -5.93 -43.83 16.91
CA LYS A 274 -5.23 -43.96 18.19
C LYS A 274 -6.00 -43.31 19.35
N ASN A 275 -6.87 -42.34 19.05
CA ASN A 275 -7.75 -41.74 20.04
C ASN A 275 -8.94 -42.70 20.31
N PRO A 276 -9.08 -43.26 21.52
CA PRO A 276 -10.11 -44.27 21.79
C PRO A 276 -11.54 -43.76 21.64
N LYS A 277 -11.80 -42.47 21.88
CA LYS A 277 -13.13 -41.89 21.73
C LYS A 277 -13.51 -41.72 20.27
N ILE A 278 -12.56 -41.33 19.41
CA ILE A 278 -12.78 -41.20 17.97
C ILE A 278 -12.82 -42.56 17.26
N GLN A 279 -12.02 -43.52 17.72
CA GLN A 279 -11.97 -44.87 17.14
C GLN A 279 -13.36 -45.53 17.06
N LEU A 280 -14.23 -45.28 18.05
CA LEU A 280 -15.60 -45.79 18.09
C LEU A 280 -16.45 -45.31 16.90
N PHE A 281 -16.08 -44.21 16.28
CA PHE A 281 -16.75 -43.60 15.13
C PHE A 281 -15.99 -43.79 13.82
N LEU A 282 -14.86 -44.50 13.81
CA LEU A 282 -14.08 -44.83 12.62
C LEU A 282 -14.30 -46.30 12.23
N THR A 283 -15.55 -46.66 11.94
CA THR A 283 -15.93 -48.01 11.50
C THR A 283 -16.42 -48.00 10.06
N GLY A 284 -16.34 -49.14 9.36
CA GLY A 284 -16.96 -49.33 8.05
C GLY A 284 -16.05 -49.11 6.85
N LEU A 285 -14.74 -48.93 7.04
CA LEU A 285 -13.74 -48.85 5.95
C LEU A 285 -12.69 -49.96 6.08
N ASP A 286 -12.30 -50.55 4.95
CA ASP A 286 -11.18 -51.49 4.86
C ASP A 286 -9.87 -50.71 4.62
N VAL A 287 -9.18 -50.37 5.70
CA VAL A 287 -8.02 -49.46 5.63
C VAL A 287 -6.76 -50.22 5.20
N PRO A 288 -6.13 -49.86 4.06
CA PRO A 288 -4.87 -50.46 3.66
C PRO A 288 -3.75 -49.95 4.57
N LYS A 289 -2.72 -50.77 4.77
CA LYS A 289 -1.48 -50.29 5.37
C LYS A 289 -0.84 -49.25 4.45
N ALA A 290 -0.52 -48.09 4.98
CA ALA A 290 0.17 -47.04 4.25
C ALA A 290 1.31 -46.48 5.09
N GLN A 291 2.38 -46.04 4.43
CA GLN A 291 3.52 -45.45 5.12
C GLN A 291 3.46 -43.93 5.09
N LYS A 292 3.77 -43.32 6.24
CA LYS A 292 4.10 -41.90 6.33
C LYS A 292 5.26 -41.57 5.40
N TYR A 293 5.26 -40.35 4.88
CA TYR A 293 6.42 -39.84 4.16
C TYR A 293 7.60 -39.67 5.12
N THR A 294 8.75 -40.24 4.76
CA THR A 294 9.93 -40.29 5.64
C THR A 294 11.10 -39.43 5.17
N SER A 295 11.04 -38.88 3.94
CA SER A 295 12.10 -37.98 3.47
C SER A 295 12.05 -36.65 4.20
N GLU A 296 13.18 -35.95 4.23
CA GLU A 296 13.22 -34.61 4.81
C GLU A 296 12.26 -33.67 4.06
N PRO A 297 11.56 -32.76 4.79
CA PRO A 297 10.75 -31.75 4.16
C PRO A 297 11.62 -30.87 3.27
N ALA A 298 11.02 -30.33 2.22
CA ALA A 298 11.70 -29.43 1.33
C ALA A 298 12.13 -28.16 2.09
N PHE A 299 13.25 -27.57 1.68
CA PHE A 299 13.79 -26.40 2.36
C PHE A 299 13.01 -25.14 1.95
N ASP A 300 12.07 -24.73 2.81
CA ASP A 300 11.24 -23.54 2.64
C ASP A 300 11.35 -22.60 3.87
N PRO A 301 12.50 -21.89 4.01
CA PRO A 301 12.74 -20.99 5.14
C PRO A 301 11.83 -19.76 5.10
N PHE A 302 11.67 -19.15 6.27
CA PHE A 302 11.11 -17.82 6.41
C PHE A 302 12.16 -16.78 6.00
N ILE A 303 11.76 -15.80 5.18
CA ILE A 303 12.58 -14.69 4.70
C ILE A 303 12.07 -13.37 5.29
N HIS A 304 13.00 -12.54 5.75
CA HIS A 304 12.73 -11.16 6.16
C HIS A 304 13.70 -10.22 5.42
N GLY A 305 13.15 -9.33 4.60
CA GLY A 305 13.95 -8.28 3.98
C GLY A 305 14.25 -7.17 4.95
N THR A 306 15.48 -6.67 4.91
CA THR A 306 15.93 -5.49 5.66
C THR A 306 17.18 -4.91 4.99
N ASN A 307 17.91 -4.06 5.69
CA ASN A 307 19.20 -3.58 5.23
C ASN A 307 20.28 -3.73 6.31
N SER A 308 21.53 -3.52 5.91
CA SER A 308 22.72 -3.70 6.75
C SER A 308 22.72 -2.87 8.03
N SER A 309 21.89 -1.83 8.16
CA SER A 309 21.76 -1.09 9.42
C SER A 309 21.25 -1.95 10.57
N ILE A 310 20.64 -3.13 10.34
CA ILE A 310 20.33 -4.05 11.43
C ILE A 310 21.59 -4.42 12.24
N PHE A 311 22.74 -4.56 11.57
CA PHE A 311 24.01 -4.90 12.21
C PHE A 311 24.51 -3.80 13.16
N SER A 312 24.04 -2.57 12.99
CA SER A 312 24.29 -1.49 13.95
C SER A 312 23.61 -1.77 15.30
N MET A 313 22.52 -2.53 15.32
CA MET A 313 21.73 -2.70 16.53
C MET A 313 21.90 -4.05 17.21
N LEU A 314 22.24 -5.10 16.48
CA LEU A 314 22.42 -6.45 17.03
C LEU A 314 23.36 -6.54 18.24
N PRO A 315 24.50 -5.83 18.32
CA PRO A 315 25.38 -5.94 19.49
C PRO A 315 24.72 -5.43 20.78
N LYS A 316 23.74 -4.51 20.68
CA LYS A 316 22.97 -4.05 21.83
C LYS A 316 21.93 -5.08 22.27
N SER A 317 21.28 -5.75 21.32
CA SER A 317 20.22 -6.72 21.59
C SER A 317 20.72 -8.15 21.77
N ASN A 318 21.97 -8.36 22.19
CA ASN A 318 22.58 -9.70 22.31
C ASN A 318 22.45 -10.55 21.03
N PHE A 319 22.50 -9.89 19.87
CA PHE A 319 22.30 -10.47 18.54
C PHE A 319 20.95 -11.15 18.34
N GLU A 320 19.91 -10.63 18.99
CA GLU A 320 18.53 -11.07 18.84
C GLU A 320 17.72 -10.02 18.08
N ILE A 321 16.86 -10.48 17.18
CA ILE A 321 15.76 -9.70 16.62
C ILE A 321 14.57 -9.90 17.54
N MET A 322 13.98 -8.79 17.97
CA MET A 322 12.86 -8.76 18.89
C MET A 322 11.90 -7.65 18.48
N SER A 323 10.75 -7.59 19.13
CA SER A 323 9.85 -6.44 18.93
C SER A 323 10.56 -5.13 19.31
N PRO A 324 10.36 -4.02 18.58
CA PRO A 324 10.91 -2.72 18.96
C PRO A 324 10.53 -2.27 20.37
N LEU A 325 9.32 -2.61 20.83
CA LEU A 325 8.90 -2.29 22.20
C LEU A 325 9.75 -3.01 23.25
N GLU A 326 10.02 -4.30 23.05
CA GLU A 326 10.90 -5.08 23.91
C GLU A 326 12.35 -4.61 23.83
N MET A 327 12.81 -4.24 22.63
CA MET A 327 14.14 -3.69 22.42
C MET A 327 14.34 -2.38 23.19
N MET A 328 13.34 -1.49 23.16
CA MET A 328 13.38 -0.23 23.91
C MET A 328 13.32 -0.46 25.41
N ARG A 329 12.47 -1.38 25.87
CA ARG A 329 12.32 -1.72 27.30
C ARG A 329 13.60 -2.31 27.87
N THR A 330 14.22 -3.25 27.16
CA THR A 330 15.34 -4.05 27.67
C THR A 330 16.68 -3.38 27.42
N TYR A 331 16.86 -2.79 26.23
CA TYR A 331 18.16 -2.31 25.75
C TYR A 331 18.19 -0.81 25.43
N GLN A 332 17.09 -0.09 25.67
CA GLN A 332 16.97 1.36 25.42
C GLN A 332 17.42 1.72 23.99
N ALA A 333 17.02 0.88 23.04
CA ALA A 333 17.39 0.98 21.65
C ALA A 333 16.18 0.69 20.75
N ALA A 334 16.18 1.25 19.55
CA ALA A 334 15.19 0.99 18.53
C ALA A 334 15.90 0.51 17.24
N PRO A 335 15.23 -0.27 16.38
CA PRO A 335 15.76 -0.57 15.06
C PRO A 335 15.93 0.73 14.29
N MET A 336 17.00 0.90 13.52
CA MET A 336 17.29 2.15 12.80
C MET A 336 16.75 2.19 11.35
N SER A 337 16.24 1.06 10.85
CA SER A 337 15.58 0.92 9.55
C SER A 337 14.34 0.02 9.67
N GLY A 338 13.71 -0.29 8.54
CA GLY A 338 12.59 -1.22 8.44
C GLY A 338 11.23 -0.57 8.19
N GLU A 339 10.26 -1.39 7.79
CA GLU A 339 8.90 -0.97 7.41
C GLU A 339 8.02 -0.65 8.64
N LEU A 340 8.32 0.43 9.35
CA LEU A 340 7.58 0.83 10.55
C LEU A 340 6.10 1.17 10.27
N THR A 341 5.80 1.79 9.13
CA THR A 341 4.43 2.24 8.83
C THR A 341 3.55 1.17 8.19
N LYS A 342 4.14 0.06 7.72
CA LYS A 342 3.42 -1.07 7.11
C LYS A 342 3.36 -2.30 8.02
N GLY A 343 4.32 -2.47 8.95
CA GLY A 343 4.39 -3.61 9.87
C GLY A 343 3.43 -3.59 11.07
N GLY A 344 2.32 -2.86 11.01
CA GLY A 344 1.34 -2.84 12.11
C GLY A 344 1.73 -2.01 13.35
N TYR A 345 2.76 -1.17 13.30
CA TYR A 345 3.11 -0.26 14.41
C TYR A 345 2.23 0.99 14.51
N LYS A 346 1.30 1.16 13.57
CA LYS A 346 0.36 2.28 13.53
C LYS A 346 -0.78 2.16 14.54
N THR A 347 -0.93 1.00 15.19
CA THR A 347 -1.94 0.77 16.21
C THR A 347 -1.30 0.43 17.54
N VAL A 348 -1.98 0.83 18.62
CA VAL A 348 -1.66 0.40 19.99
C VAL A 348 -2.10 -1.05 20.22
N GLU A 349 -3.19 -1.44 19.56
CA GLU A 349 -3.79 -2.77 19.61
C GLU A 349 -3.19 -3.68 18.54
N GLY A 350 -2.68 -4.81 18.98
CA GLY A 350 -2.24 -5.90 18.13
C GLY A 350 -1.66 -7.02 18.98
N LYS A 351 -2.14 -8.26 18.77
CA LYS A 351 -1.54 -9.45 19.37
C LYS A 351 -0.04 -9.57 19.03
N SER A 352 0.40 -8.96 17.93
CA SER A 352 1.82 -8.78 17.62
C SER A 352 2.28 -7.40 18.08
N LEU A 353 3.17 -7.35 19.07
CA LEU A 353 3.77 -6.14 19.66
C LEU A 353 4.75 -5.41 18.71
N GLY A 354 4.47 -5.41 17.41
CA GLY A 354 5.45 -5.07 16.39
C GLY A 354 6.48 -6.19 16.22
N ASN A 355 6.01 -7.43 16.14
CA ASN A 355 6.91 -8.55 15.90
C ASN A 355 7.45 -8.49 14.47
N THR A 356 8.60 -9.12 14.23
CA THR A 356 9.25 -9.06 12.92
C THR A 356 8.45 -9.83 11.89
N SER A 357 8.19 -9.21 10.74
CA SER A 357 7.40 -9.78 9.64
C SER A 357 8.27 -10.62 8.73
N PHE A 358 7.76 -11.78 8.32
CA PHE A 358 8.42 -12.75 7.46
C PHE A 358 7.47 -13.20 6.34
N ALA A 359 8.04 -13.72 5.27
CA ALA A 359 7.35 -14.55 4.28
C ALA A 359 7.99 -15.94 4.21
N LYS A 360 7.30 -16.90 3.61
CA LYS A 360 7.98 -18.10 3.09
C LYS A 360 8.69 -17.77 1.78
N ILE A 361 9.86 -18.35 1.52
CA ILE A 361 10.56 -18.14 0.25
C ILE A 361 9.73 -18.65 -0.94
N SER A 362 8.89 -19.65 -0.70
CA SER A 362 7.96 -20.23 -1.66
C SER A 362 6.71 -19.40 -1.94
N ALA A 363 6.41 -18.37 -1.13
CA ALA A 363 5.16 -17.61 -1.19
C ALA A 363 4.79 -17.19 -2.63
N GLN A 364 3.53 -17.43 -3.01
CA GLN A 364 3.01 -17.23 -4.36
C GLN A 364 1.79 -16.30 -4.34
N GLY A 365 1.55 -15.55 -5.41
CA GLY A 365 0.41 -14.64 -5.53
C GLY A 365 0.78 -13.17 -5.71
N SER A 366 -0.11 -12.43 -6.36
CA SER A 366 0.06 -10.99 -6.60
C SER A 366 -0.04 -10.17 -5.32
N ASN A 367 -0.75 -10.66 -4.30
CA ASN A 367 -0.94 -10.01 -3.01
C ASN A 367 0.02 -10.50 -1.93
N SER A 368 0.59 -11.70 -2.06
CA SER A 368 1.47 -12.27 -1.04
C SER A 368 2.81 -11.55 -0.92
N TYR A 369 3.45 -11.68 0.23
CA TYR A 369 4.77 -11.11 0.51
C TYR A 369 5.90 -11.94 -0.15
N THR A 370 5.93 -12.00 -1.48
CA THR A 370 6.86 -12.88 -2.23
C THR A 370 8.34 -12.49 -2.12
N LEU A 371 9.27 -13.45 -2.34
CA LEU A 371 10.71 -13.18 -2.45
C LEU A 371 11.03 -12.01 -3.40
N LYS A 372 10.37 -11.95 -4.56
CA LYS A 372 10.57 -10.87 -5.53
C LYS A 372 10.20 -9.51 -4.93
N LYS A 373 9.03 -9.40 -4.30
CA LYS A 373 8.62 -8.15 -3.63
C LYS A 373 9.59 -7.77 -2.53
N VAL A 374 10.06 -8.74 -1.75
CA VAL A 374 11.06 -8.52 -0.70
C VAL A 374 12.35 -7.97 -1.32
N VAL A 375 12.93 -8.66 -2.30
CA VAL A 375 14.14 -8.19 -2.99
C VAL A 375 13.92 -6.79 -3.58
N ASP A 376 12.89 -6.60 -4.39
CA ASP A 376 12.58 -5.32 -5.07
C ASP A 376 12.39 -4.17 -4.07
N THR A 377 11.72 -4.42 -2.94
CA THR A 377 11.48 -3.41 -1.90
C THR A 377 12.80 -2.97 -1.28
N TYR A 378 13.68 -3.91 -0.92
CA TYR A 378 14.90 -3.59 -0.17
C TYR A 378 16.07 -3.17 -1.05
N THR A 379 16.11 -3.56 -2.33
CA THR A 379 17.10 -3.04 -3.28
C THR A 379 16.83 -1.60 -3.69
N ASN A 380 15.57 -1.15 -3.63
CA ASN A 380 15.16 0.21 -4.04
C ASN A 380 14.88 1.15 -2.86
N LEU A 381 15.14 0.72 -1.62
CA LEU A 381 14.85 1.52 -0.44
C LEU A 381 15.78 2.74 -0.36
N ASN A 382 15.17 3.93 -0.33
CA ASN A 382 15.89 5.16 -0.06
C ASN A 382 16.51 5.09 1.33
N VAL A 383 17.82 5.35 1.41
CA VAL A 383 18.56 5.38 2.67
C VAL A 383 18.00 6.51 3.52
N GLU A 384 17.30 6.16 4.60
CA GLU A 384 16.86 7.16 5.58
C GLU A 384 18.07 7.67 6.35
N LEU A 385 18.33 8.97 6.22
CA LEU A 385 19.44 9.61 6.91
C LEU A 385 19.07 9.80 8.37
N ALA A 386 20.01 9.52 9.29
CA ALA A 386 19.77 9.56 10.73
C ALA A 386 19.17 10.89 11.25
N HIS A 387 19.49 12.02 10.59
CA HIS A 387 18.95 13.34 10.94
C HIS A 387 17.44 13.48 10.65
N GLN A 388 16.86 12.62 9.81
CA GLN A 388 15.41 12.63 9.55
C GLN A 388 14.61 12.07 10.74
N ASN A 389 15.25 11.33 11.65
CA ASN A 389 14.56 10.72 12.80
C ASN A 389 13.91 11.77 13.72
N LEU A 390 14.58 12.91 13.94
CA LEU A 390 14.02 14.00 14.74
C LEU A 390 12.79 14.62 14.06
N LYS A 391 12.87 14.88 12.76
CA LYS A 391 11.74 15.39 11.97
C LYS A 391 10.55 14.42 12.06
N LYS A 392 10.78 13.14 11.85
CA LYS A 392 9.75 12.10 11.95
C LYS A 392 9.17 11.94 13.35
N PHE A 393 9.98 12.10 14.39
CA PHE A 393 9.50 12.14 15.77
C PHE A 393 8.52 13.30 15.97
N LYS A 394 8.89 14.51 15.55
CA LYS A 394 8.03 15.70 15.65
C LYS A 394 6.73 15.53 14.86
N GLU A 395 6.82 15.07 13.61
CA GLU A 395 5.66 14.76 12.78
C GLU A 395 4.76 13.68 13.42
N ALA A 396 5.35 12.65 14.02
CA ALA A 396 4.60 11.60 14.72
C ALA A 396 3.89 12.13 15.98
N CYS A 397 4.50 13.05 16.73
CA CYS A 397 3.85 13.72 17.85
C CYS A 397 2.64 14.56 17.39
N ASP A 398 2.81 15.35 16.33
CA ASP A 398 1.76 16.23 15.79
C ASP A 398 0.56 15.43 15.25
N VAL A 399 0.84 14.35 14.52
CA VAL A 399 -0.18 13.42 14.03
C VAL A 399 -0.79 12.62 15.18
N GLY A 400 0.02 12.28 16.19
CA GLY A 400 -0.40 11.43 17.31
C GLY A 400 -1.56 12.05 18.07
N PHE A 401 -1.47 13.32 18.46
CA PHE A 401 -2.57 13.97 19.17
C PHE A 401 -3.88 13.98 18.35
N LYS A 402 -3.80 14.24 17.04
CA LYS A 402 -4.93 14.22 16.10
C LYS A 402 -5.50 12.82 15.82
N GLN A 403 -4.78 11.78 16.20
CA GLN A 403 -5.17 10.39 16.03
C GLN A 403 -5.31 9.68 17.38
N SER A 404 -5.51 10.44 18.46
CA SER A 404 -5.65 9.90 19.80
C SER A 404 -4.50 8.98 20.24
N TYR A 405 -3.30 9.24 19.69
CA TYR A 405 -2.06 8.50 19.87
C TYR A 405 -2.11 7.03 19.45
N LEU A 406 -2.92 6.69 18.45
CA LEU A 406 -2.88 5.38 17.81
C LEU A 406 -1.47 5.01 17.32
N ASN A 407 -0.71 6.01 16.91
CA ASN A 407 0.68 5.89 16.46
C ASN A 407 1.73 5.93 17.59
N ILE A 408 1.38 5.74 18.87
CA ILE A 408 2.35 5.91 19.98
C ILE A 408 3.58 5.01 19.84
N ASN A 409 3.44 3.81 19.27
CA ASN A 409 4.58 2.94 19.01
C ASN A 409 5.59 3.61 18.05
N LEU A 410 5.12 4.35 17.04
CA LEU A 410 5.99 5.13 16.15
C LEU A 410 6.64 6.31 16.88
N ILE A 411 5.90 6.99 17.76
CA ILE A 411 6.45 8.07 18.59
C ILE A 411 7.60 7.55 19.44
N LEU A 412 7.40 6.42 20.13
CA LEU A 412 8.44 5.75 20.92
C LEU A 412 9.67 5.39 20.08
N ILE A 413 9.46 4.74 18.93
CA ILE A 413 10.56 4.31 18.05
C ILE A 413 11.35 5.53 17.55
N TYR A 414 10.69 6.56 17.03
CA TYR A 414 11.37 7.75 16.53
C TYR A 414 12.01 8.58 17.64
N PHE A 415 11.43 8.61 18.84
CA PHE A 415 12.05 9.22 20.01
C PHE A 415 13.38 8.54 20.35
N VAL A 416 13.39 7.21 20.42
CA VAL A 416 14.61 6.45 20.72
C VAL A 416 15.64 6.58 19.60
N ARG A 417 15.23 6.52 18.32
CA ARG A 417 16.14 6.79 17.19
C ARG A 417 16.76 8.19 17.23
N ALA A 418 15.97 9.21 17.61
CA ALA A 418 16.48 10.56 17.80
C ALA A 418 17.48 10.59 18.97
N ARG A 419 17.14 10.01 20.12
CA ARG A 419 18.08 9.86 21.26
C ARG A 419 19.38 9.16 20.87
N GLN A 420 19.33 8.17 19.99
CA GLN A 420 20.51 7.47 19.47
C GLN A 420 21.37 8.35 18.53
N SER A 421 20.76 9.32 17.86
CA SER A 421 21.40 10.17 16.85
C SER A 421 21.93 11.51 17.39
N TYR A 422 21.41 11.98 18.53
CA TYR A 422 21.72 13.28 19.13
C TYR A 422 22.49 13.14 20.46
N GLN A 423 23.13 14.22 20.90
CA GLN A 423 24.03 14.22 22.06
C GLN A 423 23.33 14.49 23.39
N SER A 424 22.09 14.99 23.39
CA SER A 424 21.33 15.26 24.62
C SER A 424 19.82 15.16 24.39
N LEU A 425 19.04 15.14 25.49
CA LEU A 425 17.57 15.10 25.42
C LEU A 425 17.02 16.42 24.85
N GLU A 426 17.61 17.53 25.23
CA GLU A 426 17.21 18.89 24.88
C GLU A 426 17.33 19.16 23.38
N GLN A 427 18.22 18.44 22.68
CA GLN A 427 18.32 18.48 21.22
C GLN A 427 17.18 17.72 20.52
N VAL A 428 16.53 16.80 21.22
CA VAL A 428 15.41 15.99 20.71
C VAL A 428 14.07 16.65 21.05
N ILE A 429 13.91 17.10 22.30
CA ILE A 429 12.69 17.72 22.80
C ILE A 429 13.01 18.66 23.97
N SER A 430 12.44 19.86 23.99
CA SER A 430 12.60 20.76 25.13
C SER A 430 11.80 20.26 26.34
N SER A 431 12.15 20.71 27.55
CA SER A 431 11.41 20.33 28.76
C SER A 431 9.93 20.73 28.69
N GLU A 432 9.62 21.93 28.16
CA GLU A 432 8.25 22.42 27.99
C GLU A 432 7.45 21.57 26.98
N GLU A 433 8.06 21.26 25.83
CA GLU A 433 7.43 20.39 24.83
C GLU A 433 7.17 18.98 25.38
N LEU A 434 8.09 18.46 26.17
CA LEU A 434 8.00 17.15 26.79
C LEU A 434 6.89 17.08 27.85
N GLU A 435 6.81 18.08 28.73
CA GLU A 435 5.74 18.20 29.73
C GLU A 435 4.37 18.29 29.05
N LEU A 436 4.25 19.10 28.00
CA LEU A 436 3.01 19.22 27.22
C LEU A 436 2.64 17.89 26.54
N LEU A 437 3.60 17.19 25.94
CA LEU A 437 3.37 15.90 25.29
C LEU A 437 2.88 14.85 26.29
N LEU A 438 3.53 14.75 27.47
CA LEU A 438 3.13 13.83 28.53
C LEU A 438 1.74 14.17 29.07
N ALA A 439 1.44 15.45 29.32
CA ALA A 439 0.13 15.87 29.79
C ALA A 439 -0.97 15.53 28.79
N LYS A 440 -0.73 15.72 27.49
CA LYS A 440 -1.64 15.30 26.43
C LYS A 440 -1.84 13.79 26.42
N MET A 441 -0.77 12.99 26.45
CA MET A 441 -0.88 11.53 26.48
C MET A 441 -1.66 11.03 27.71
N GLU A 442 -1.44 11.61 28.89
CA GLU A 442 -2.17 11.24 30.10
C GLU A 442 -3.66 11.58 29.99
N ALA A 443 -3.99 12.78 29.50
CA ALA A 443 -5.37 13.18 29.30
C ALA A 443 -6.08 12.34 28.20
N SER A 444 -5.35 11.93 27.16
CA SER A 444 -5.81 10.94 26.19
C SER A 444 -6.16 9.60 26.84
N ALA A 445 -5.35 9.13 27.80
CA ALA A 445 -5.68 7.92 28.56
C ALA A 445 -6.96 8.10 29.40
N GLN A 446 -7.14 9.27 30.02
CA GLN A 446 -8.38 9.62 30.73
C GLN A 446 -9.61 9.63 29.80
N PHE A 447 -9.46 10.09 28.57
CA PHE A 447 -10.51 10.03 27.56
C PHE A 447 -10.96 8.58 27.24
N TYR A 448 -10.05 7.61 27.18
CA TYR A 448 -10.47 6.21 27.01
C TYR A 448 -11.24 5.64 28.22
N TYR A 449 -10.96 6.12 29.44
CA TYR A 449 -11.79 5.82 30.60
C TYR A 449 -13.16 6.51 30.55
N LEU A 450 -13.24 7.70 29.95
CA LEU A 450 -14.52 8.39 29.71
C LEU A 450 -15.42 7.57 28.79
N ILE A 451 -14.86 6.95 27.75
CA ILE A 451 -15.62 6.07 26.84
C ILE A 451 -16.32 4.94 27.61
N GLN A 452 -15.66 4.38 28.63
CA GLN A 452 -16.20 3.29 29.46
C GLN A 452 -17.37 3.74 30.36
N LEU A 453 -17.51 5.04 30.62
CA LEU A 453 -18.64 5.57 31.40
C LEU A 453 -19.92 5.68 30.56
N PHE A 454 -19.83 5.82 29.24
CA PHE A 454 -21.00 5.91 28.36
C PHE A 454 -21.79 4.60 28.33
N GLY A 455 -23.11 4.69 28.41
CA GLY A 455 -24.00 3.52 28.45
C GLY A 455 -23.99 2.75 29.78
N THR A 456 -23.02 3.02 30.67
CA THR A 456 -22.94 2.45 32.02
C THR A 456 -23.43 3.43 33.09
N TYR A 457 -22.89 4.66 33.09
CA TYR A 457 -23.16 5.71 34.08
C TYR A 457 -23.57 7.04 33.45
N ILE A 458 -23.16 7.28 32.20
CA ILE A 458 -23.48 8.49 31.44
C ILE A 458 -24.36 8.12 30.26
N PHE A 459 -25.53 8.75 30.19
CA PHE A 459 -26.56 8.47 29.21
C PHE A 459 -26.92 9.74 28.43
N PRO A 460 -27.49 9.66 27.23
CA PRO A 460 -28.04 10.82 26.55
C PRO A 460 -29.20 11.43 27.35
N ASN A 461 -29.30 12.76 27.38
CA ASN A 461 -30.44 13.47 27.97
C ASN A 461 -31.58 13.59 26.95
N VAL A 462 -32.15 12.46 26.59
CA VAL A 462 -33.15 12.29 25.53
C VAL A 462 -34.39 13.13 25.80
N CYS A 463 -34.83 13.22 27.06
CA CYS A 463 -35.99 14.01 27.44
C CYS A 463 -35.84 15.49 27.06
N GLU A 464 -34.67 16.08 27.30
CA GLU A 464 -34.38 17.46 26.90
C GLU A 464 -34.13 17.57 25.38
N LEU A 465 -33.38 16.63 24.80
CA LEU A 465 -33.08 16.62 23.37
C LEU A 465 -34.34 16.48 22.50
N ASN A 466 -35.31 15.66 22.93
CA ASN A 466 -36.57 15.46 22.24
C ASN A 466 -37.41 16.74 22.12
N LYS A 467 -37.21 17.75 22.98
CA LYS A 467 -37.88 19.06 22.84
C LYS A 467 -37.44 19.78 21.55
N PHE A 468 -36.26 19.47 21.06
CA PHE A 468 -35.68 20.02 19.83
C PHE A 468 -35.82 19.08 18.64
N ARG A 469 -36.25 17.84 18.84
CA ARG A 469 -36.51 16.92 17.73
C ARG A 469 -37.86 17.27 17.12
N ILE A 470 -37.88 17.44 15.80
CA ILE A 470 -39.14 17.45 15.07
C ILE A 470 -39.73 16.04 15.20
N ILE A 471 -40.71 15.88 16.09
CA ILE A 471 -41.62 14.74 16.06
C ILE A 471 -42.47 14.95 14.81
N GLU A 472 -42.16 14.29 13.69
CA GLU A 472 -43.17 14.18 12.64
C GLU A 472 -43.28 12.75 12.11
N ASP A 473 -44.44 12.20 12.44
CA ASP A 473 -45.12 11.10 11.80
C ASP A 473 -44.98 11.17 10.26
N SER A 474 -44.57 10.05 9.67
CA SER A 474 -44.64 9.71 8.24
C SER A 474 -43.66 10.38 7.23
N ALA A 475 -42.67 9.59 6.81
CA ALA A 475 -42.25 9.36 5.41
C ALA A 475 -41.81 10.52 4.49
N LYS A 476 -41.73 11.78 4.94
CA LYS A 476 -41.26 12.92 4.13
C LYS A 476 -40.35 13.87 4.91
N PHE A 477 -39.17 13.40 5.32
CA PHE A 477 -38.17 14.26 5.96
C PHE A 477 -37.43 15.14 4.94
N LYS A 478 -37.51 16.47 5.07
CA LYS A 478 -36.49 17.43 4.60
C LYS A 478 -36.39 18.63 5.54
N GLY A 479 -35.67 18.46 6.64
CA GLY A 479 -35.17 19.57 7.47
C GLY A 479 -34.96 19.13 8.92
N PHE A 480 -33.75 19.30 9.44
CA PHE A 480 -33.58 19.47 10.89
C PHE A 480 -34.15 20.86 11.24
N ASN A 481 -34.81 21.03 12.40
CA ASN A 481 -35.00 22.40 12.87
C ASN A 481 -33.60 22.99 13.14
N GLU A 482 -33.50 24.31 13.05
CA GLU A 482 -32.21 24.99 13.17
C GLU A 482 -31.56 24.70 14.54
N GLU A 483 -32.37 24.50 15.58
CA GLU A 483 -31.91 24.16 16.93
C GLU A 483 -31.28 22.75 17.01
N ALA A 484 -31.89 21.72 16.42
CA ALA A 484 -31.27 20.38 16.37
C ALA A 484 -30.01 20.38 15.52
N ARG A 485 -29.99 21.19 14.46
CA ARG A 485 -28.78 21.41 13.63
C ARG A 485 -27.67 22.06 14.45
N GLN A 486 -27.99 23.10 15.22
CA GLN A 486 -27.06 23.75 16.15
C GLN A 486 -26.56 22.78 17.23
N ILE A 487 -27.44 21.94 17.80
CA ILE A 487 -27.04 20.91 18.77
C ILE A 487 -26.08 19.91 18.14
N SER A 488 -26.39 19.38 16.95
CA SER A 488 -25.51 18.45 16.23
C SER A 488 -24.14 19.06 15.96
N LEU A 489 -24.11 20.31 15.47
CA LEU A 489 -22.87 21.04 15.24
C LEU A 489 -22.14 21.35 16.55
N ALA A 490 -22.85 21.62 17.65
CA ALA A 490 -22.24 21.83 18.96
C ALA A 490 -21.55 20.56 19.48
N VAL A 491 -22.16 19.38 19.27
CA VAL A 491 -21.50 18.10 19.55
C VAL A 491 -20.23 17.96 18.69
N ASP A 492 -20.33 18.19 17.38
CA ASP A 492 -19.18 18.10 16.47
C ASP A 492 -18.05 19.09 16.80
N ASN A 493 -18.39 20.30 17.26
CA ASN A 493 -17.41 21.33 17.61
C ASN A 493 -16.83 21.12 19.01
N PHE A 494 -17.64 20.86 20.04
CA PHE A 494 -17.19 20.88 21.44
C PHE A 494 -16.88 19.50 22.02
N LEU A 495 -17.42 18.44 21.42
CA LEU A 495 -17.20 17.04 21.81
C LEU A 495 -16.32 16.29 20.80
N ALA A 496 -15.61 17.02 19.95
CA ALA A 496 -14.44 16.51 19.27
C ALA A 496 -13.38 16.05 20.29
N TYR A 497 -12.62 15.01 19.93
CA TYR A 497 -11.60 14.42 20.78
C TYR A 497 -10.64 15.45 21.38
N GLU A 498 -10.06 16.33 20.56
CA GLU A 498 -9.05 17.28 21.01
C GLU A 498 -9.60 18.23 22.07
N ASN A 499 -10.87 18.62 21.93
CA ASN A 499 -11.53 19.54 22.85
C ASN A 499 -11.87 18.86 24.17
N ILE A 500 -12.32 17.60 24.14
CA ILE A 500 -12.54 16.82 25.36
C ILE A 500 -11.22 16.63 26.10
N VAL A 501 -10.14 16.24 25.40
CA VAL A 501 -8.82 16.06 26.02
C VAL A 501 -8.30 17.37 26.61
N GLN A 502 -8.46 18.50 25.92
CA GLN A 502 -8.07 19.80 26.46
C GLN A 502 -8.86 20.14 27.74
N LYS A 503 -10.18 19.93 27.76
CA LYS A 503 -10.98 20.14 28.97
C LYS A 503 -10.59 19.20 30.12
N ILE A 504 -10.20 17.95 29.83
CA ILE A 504 -9.67 17.03 30.84
C ILE A 504 -8.39 17.59 31.46
N MET A 505 -7.48 18.12 30.63
CA MET A 505 -6.23 18.76 31.10
C MET A 505 -6.52 19.98 31.96
N ASP A 506 -7.39 20.89 31.49
CA ASP A 506 -7.70 22.15 32.16
C ASP A 506 -8.36 21.91 33.54
N ASN A 507 -9.24 20.91 33.63
CA ASN A 507 -9.96 20.57 34.86
C ASN A 507 -9.21 19.60 35.77
N LYS A 508 -8.09 19.01 35.33
CA LYS A 508 -7.29 18.02 36.05
C LYS A 508 -8.13 16.88 36.65
N ILE A 509 -9.09 16.38 35.89
CA ILE A 509 -9.97 15.31 36.34
C ILE A 509 -9.27 13.94 36.23
N ASN A 510 -9.51 13.05 37.20
CA ASN A 510 -9.03 11.67 37.15
C ASN A 510 -10.20 10.72 36.86
N ILE A 511 -10.53 10.55 35.59
CA ILE A 511 -11.69 9.76 35.13
C ILE A 511 -11.52 8.28 35.48
N LYS A 512 -10.29 7.76 35.50
CA LYS A 512 -10.02 6.38 35.95
C LYS A 512 -10.53 6.13 37.37
N GLU A 513 -10.20 7.03 38.30
CA GLU A 513 -10.63 6.92 39.70
C GLU A 513 -12.15 7.02 39.84
N ILE A 514 -12.79 7.83 39.00
CA ILE A 514 -14.25 7.97 38.93
C ILE A 514 -14.89 6.68 38.38
N LEU A 515 -14.30 6.06 37.36
CA LEU A 515 -14.74 4.77 36.82
C LEU A 515 -14.63 3.66 37.88
N ASP A 516 -13.54 3.65 38.65
CA ASP A 516 -13.31 2.65 39.71
C ASP A 516 -14.24 2.86 40.92
N ASN A 517 -14.62 4.11 41.23
CA ASN A 517 -15.46 4.46 42.38
C ASN A 517 -16.46 5.58 42.02
N PRO A 518 -17.53 5.29 41.26
CA PRO A 518 -18.43 6.33 40.76
C PRO A 518 -19.35 6.88 41.87
N THR A 519 -19.23 8.17 42.16
CA THR A 519 -20.22 8.93 42.96
C THR A 519 -20.94 9.95 42.09
N GLU A 520 -22.16 10.35 42.50
CA GLU A 520 -22.94 11.33 41.75
C GLU A 520 -22.20 12.68 41.58
N GLU A 521 -21.47 13.13 42.61
CA GLU A 521 -20.66 14.36 42.55
C GLU A 521 -19.51 14.23 41.55
N GLN A 522 -18.80 13.10 41.55
CA GLN A 522 -17.74 12.84 40.59
C GLN A 522 -18.26 12.73 39.16
N LEU A 523 -19.38 12.04 38.95
CA LEU A 523 -20.00 11.92 37.63
C LEU A 523 -20.51 13.28 37.12
N LYS A 524 -21.01 14.16 37.99
CA LYS A 524 -21.33 15.55 37.63
C LYS A 524 -20.10 16.32 37.11
N ARG A 525 -18.94 16.15 37.77
CA ARG A 525 -17.69 16.75 37.26
C ARG A 525 -17.30 16.24 35.87
N VAL A 526 -17.65 14.98 35.53
CA VAL A 526 -17.46 14.46 34.17
C VAL A 526 -18.46 15.08 33.20
N LEU A 527 -19.73 15.27 33.61
CA LEU A 527 -20.72 15.98 32.81
C LEU A 527 -20.31 17.43 32.52
N ASP A 528 -19.65 18.12 33.45
CA ASP A 528 -19.14 19.49 33.25
C ASP A 528 -18.11 19.56 32.10
N ILE A 529 -17.34 18.49 31.89
CA ILE A 529 -16.39 18.38 30.76
C ILE A 529 -17.13 18.22 29.43
N LEU A 530 -18.25 17.49 29.46
CA LEU A 530 -19.10 17.26 28.30
C LEU A 530 -20.05 18.43 28.00
N GLU A 531 -20.09 19.45 28.86
CA GLU A 531 -20.96 20.61 28.66
C GLU A 531 -20.40 21.55 27.59
N ALA A 532 -21.26 21.97 26.65
CA ALA A 532 -20.94 23.00 25.66
C ALA A 532 -21.08 24.41 26.25
N PRO A 533 -20.28 25.39 25.81
CA PRO A 533 -20.43 26.77 26.27
C PRO A 533 -21.78 27.35 25.83
N LYS A 534 -22.47 28.05 26.75
CA LYS A 534 -23.78 28.65 26.49
C LYS A 534 -23.79 29.62 25.31
N LYS A 535 -22.72 30.40 25.13
CA LYS A 535 -22.52 31.27 23.97
C LYS A 535 -21.33 30.78 23.17
N CYS A 536 -21.51 30.58 21.87
CA CYS A 536 -20.49 29.95 21.07
C CYS A 536 -20.57 30.28 19.57
N THR A 537 -19.47 30.02 18.87
CA THR A 537 -19.41 30.02 17.40
C THR A 537 -19.38 28.57 16.93
N LEU A 538 -20.32 28.19 16.06
CA LEU A 538 -20.37 26.86 15.47
C LEU A 538 -19.83 26.88 14.05
N LYS A 539 -18.97 25.91 13.77
CA LYS A 539 -18.40 25.69 12.44
C LYS A 539 -19.01 24.44 11.82
N ASN A 540 -19.25 24.46 10.52
CA ASN A 540 -19.60 23.26 9.79
C ASN A 540 -18.41 22.30 9.67
N LEU A 541 -18.61 21.14 9.04
CA LEU A 541 -17.55 20.14 8.84
C LEU A 541 -16.35 20.65 8.01
N ASN A 542 -16.56 21.68 7.19
CA ASN A 542 -15.49 22.33 6.41
C ASN A 542 -14.69 23.35 7.24
N GLY A 543 -15.07 23.57 8.50
CA GLY A 543 -14.46 24.58 9.37
C GLY A 543 -14.93 26.01 9.06
N GLU A 544 -15.90 26.18 8.17
CA GLU A 544 -16.51 27.48 7.88
C GLU A 544 -17.47 27.82 9.02
N ILE A 545 -17.47 29.09 9.41
CA ILE A 545 -18.39 29.59 10.44
C ILE A 545 -19.80 29.52 9.86
N GLU A 546 -20.65 28.73 10.49
CA GLU A 546 -22.04 28.59 10.10
C GLU A 546 -22.94 29.41 11.01
N PHE A 547 -22.57 29.52 12.30
CA PHE A 547 -23.24 30.36 13.28
C PHE A 547 -22.20 31.12 14.10
N GLU A 548 -22.33 32.44 14.13
CA GLU A 548 -21.48 33.32 14.94
C GLU A 548 -22.25 33.75 16.20
N ASP A 549 -21.60 33.64 17.37
CA ASP A 549 -22.10 34.11 18.67
C ASP A 549 -23.55 33.73 19.03
N ILE A 550 -23.93 32.48 18.78
CA ILE A 550 -25.26 31.98 19.15
C ILE A 550 -25.32 31.58 20.63
N GLU A 551 -26.52 31.69 21.21
CA GLU A 551 -26.84 31.10 22.51
C GLU A 551 -27.42 29.71 22.30
N LEU A 552 -26.69 28.65 22.71
CA LEU A 552 -27.12 27.28 22.52
C LEU A 552 -28.40 27.02 23.35
N PRO A 553 -29.43 26.40 22.75
CA PRO A 553 -30.68 26.10 23.46
C PRO A 553 -30.51 25.02 24.53
N LEU A 554 -29.46 24.19 24.40
CA LEU A 554 -29.06 23.17 25.35
C LEU A 554 -27.54 23.07 25.38
N THR A 555 -26.94 23.13 26.58
CA THR A 555 -25.49 23.01 26.79
C THR A 555 -25.07 21.62 27.26
N GLN A 556 -25.93 20.96 28.03
CA GLN A 556 -25.68 19.63 28.59
C GLN A 556 -26.49 18.56 27.82
N PHE A 557 -25.77 17.73 27.05
CA PHE A 557 -26.38 16.71 26.19
C PHE A 557 -26.51 15.34 26.88
N PHE A 558 -25.89 15.16 28.04
CA PHE A 558 -25.86 13.89 28.77
C PHE A 558 -26.44 14.03 30.18
N SER A 559 -26.85 12.91 30.76
CA SER A 559 -27.43 12.79 32.10
C SER A 559 -26.84 11.57 32.82
N LEU A 560 -27.10 11.48 34.13
CA LEU A 560 -26.73 10.31 34.96
C LEU A 560 -27.85 9.26 35.05
N THR A 561 -29.02 9.57 34.50
CA THR A 561 -30.20 8.72 34.56
C THR A 561 -30.54 8.23 33.16
N PRO A 562 -30.61 6.92 32.93
CA PRO A 562 -31.01 6.40 31.63
C PRO A 562 -32.46 6.80 31.33
N ASP A 563 -32.67 7.50 30.22
CA ASP A 563 -34.01 7.74 29.69
C ASP A 563 -34.54 6.45 29.04
N ALA A 564 -35.84 6.16 29.21
CA ALA A 564 -36.48 5.01 28.58
C ALA A 564 -36.55 5.22 27.05
N PHE A 565 -35.78 4.45 26.28
CA PHE A 565 -35.84 4.44 24.82
C PHE A 565 -36.85 3.39 24.32
N GLU A 566 -37.83 3.81 23.51
CA GLU A 566 -38.75 2.88 22.81
C GLU A 566 -38.25 2.45 21.42
N TYR A 567 -37.23 3.09 20.86
CA TYR A 567 -36.75 2.80 19.51
C TYR A 567 -35.25 2.58 19.46
N ALA A 568 -34.84 1.40 19.01
CA ALA A 568 -33.49 1.13 18.54
C ALA A 568 -33.58 0.31 17.25
N TYR A 569 -33.17 0.91 16.13
CA TYR A 569 -32.88 0.14 14.92
C TYR A 569 -31.63 -0.69 15.18
N GLU A 570 -31.75 -2.01 15.24
CA GLU A 570 -30.61 -2.93 15.31
C GLU A 570 -29.86 -2.92 13.97
N HIS A 571 -28.92 -2.00 13.80
CA HIS A 571 -27.78 -2.25 12.93
C HIS A 571 -26.59 -2.56 13.82
N GLN A 572 -26.38 -3.87 14.04
CA GLN A 572 -25.16 -4.39 14.64
C GLN A 572 -24.00 -4.15 13.67
N GLU A 573 -23.43 -2.94 13.69
CA GLU A 573 -22.13 -2.71 13.07
C GLU A 573 -21.10 -3.55 13.85
N LYS A 574 -20.65 -4.67 13.26
CA LYS A 574 -19.72 -5.62 13.88
C LYS A 574 -18.46 -4.88 14.36
N GLY A 575 -18.15 -5.05 15.65
CA GLY A 575 -17.22 -4.26 16.46
C GLY A 575 -15.72 -4.29 16.15
N VAL A 576 -15.24 -4.59 14.93
CA VAL A 576 -13.82 -4.95 14.72
C VAL A 576 -12.93 -3.81 14.19
N PHE A 577 -13.41 -2.58 14.01
CA PHE A 577 -12.62 -1.52 13.34
C PHE A 577 -12.57 -0.15 14.04
N TRP A 578 -12.98 -0.05 15.29
CA TRP A 578 -13.31 1.24 15.92
C TRP A 578 -12.10 2.02 16.47
N GLY A 579 -11.06 1.32 16.95
CA GLY A 579 -9.89 2.00 17.53
C GLY A 579 -9.22 2.99 16.58
N MET A 580 -9.18 2.70 15.28
CA MET A 580 -8.50 3.53 14.28
C MET A 580 -9.22 4.84 13.90
N GLN A 581 -10.53 4.95 14.12
CA GLN A 581 -11.37 5.99 13.48
C GLN A 581 -12.00 6.99 14.44
N LEU A 582 -11.84 6.83 15.76
CA LEU A 582 -12.45 7.72 16.78
C LEU A 582 -12.10 9.21 16.62
N ASN A 583 -11.10 9.57 15.82
CA ASN A 583 -10.69 10.95 15.60
C ASN A 583 -10.52 11.36 14.13
N MET A 584 -10.98 10.53 13.18
CA MET A 584 -10.93 10.89 11.75
C MET A 584 -12.09 11.83 11.41
N LYS A 585 -11.79 13.13 11.23
CA LYS A 585 -12.81 14.13 10.85
C LYS A 585 -13.61 13.68 9.62
N GLY A 586 -14.94 13.70 9.74
CA GLY A 586 -15.87 13.32 8.67
C GLY A 586 -16.08 11.81 8.51
N ASP A 587 -15.42 10.99 9.32
CA ASP A 587 -15.68 9.55 9.39
C ASP A 587 -16.96 9.30 10.20
N SER A 588 -17.81 8.37 9.75
CA SER A 588 -19.04 7.97 10.47
C SER A 588 -18.77 7.40 11.87
N ASN A 589 -17.49 7.09 12.11
CA ASN A 589 -16.98 6.39 13.28
C ASN A 589 -16.13 7.29 14.19
N ALA A 590 -16.01 8.58 13.88
CA ALA A 590 -15.42 9.56 14.79
C ALA A 590 -16.22 9.66 16.09
N ILE A 591 -15.56 9.93 17.21
CA ILE A 591 -16.22 9.96 18.53
C ILE A 591 -17.36 10.98 18.55
N ASN A 592 -17.18 12.17 18.00
CA ASN A 592 -18.24 13.17 17.93
C ASN A 592 -19.42 12.68 17.10
N THR A 593 -19.19 11.94 16.00
CA THR A 593 -20.27 11.35 15.21
C THR A 593 -20.98 10.22 15.95
N LEU A 594 -20.25 9.37 16.68
CA LEU A 594 -20.82 8.34 17.55
C LEU A 594 -21.64 8.96 18.69
N LEU A 595 -21.14 10.01 19.33
CA LEU A 595 -21.86 10.75 20.37
C LEU A 595 -23.09 11.46 19.79
N THR A 596 -23.01 12.02 18.59
CA THR A 596 -24.17 12.56 17.87
C THR A 596 -25.21 11.48 17.62
N LYS A 597 -24.81 10.30 17.11
CA LYS A 597 -25.71 9.14 16.95
C LYS A 597 -26.31 8.71 18.29
N PHE A 598 -25.54 8.74 19.37
CA PHE A 598 -25.99 8.37 20.71
C PHE A 598 -27.04 9.33 21.27
N ILE A 599 -26.77 10.64 21.16
CA ILE A 599 -27.67 11.74 21.50
C ILE A 599 -28.96 11.67 20.68
N GLN A 600 -28.85 11.26 19.41
CA GLN A 600 -30.00 11.02 18.54
C GLN A 600 -30.69 9.67 18.78
N GLY A 601 -30.24 8.82 19.70
CA GLY A 601 -30.82 7.48 19.87
C GLY A 601 -30.69 6.57 18.64
N LEU A 602 -29.78 6.90 17.72
CA LEU A 602 -29.41 6.04 16.58
C LEU A 602 -28.35 5.01 16.98
N ALA A 603 -27.71 5.20 18.13
CA ALA A 603 -26.82 4.23 18.77
C ALA A 603 -27.39 3.81 20.13
N THR A 604 -27.21 2.53 20.49
CA THR A 604 -27.71 1.96 21.75
C THR A 604 -26.66 2.03 22.85
N ASN A 605 -27.09 1.87 24.11
CA ASN A 605 -26.16 1.66 25.23
C ASN A 605 -25.23 0.45 24.98
N GLN A 606 -25.74 -0.60 24.32
CA GLN A 606 -24.95 -1.79 24.00
C GLN A 606 -23.75 -1.49 23.10
N LEU A 607 -23.87 -0.53 22.17
CA LEU A 607 -22.74 -0.06 21.36
C LEU A 607 -21.63 0.50 22.25
N PHE A 608 -21.97 1.39 23.19
CA PHE A 608 -20.99 1.98 24.10
C PHE A 608 -20.46 1.02 25.15
N LEU A 609 -21.24 0.03 25.58
CA LEU A 609 -20.74 -1.06 26.44
C LEU A 609 -19.69 -1.91 25.70
N SER A 610 -19.94 -2.23 24.42
CA SER A 610 -18.95 -2.91 23.58
C SER A 610 -17.72 -2.04 23.36
N LEU A 611 -17.92 -0.75 23.04
CA LEU A 611 -16.83 0.19 22.84
C LEU A 611 -16.02 0.43 24.12
N GLY A 612 -16.66 0.42 25.29
CA GLY A 612 -16.00 0.50 26.59
C GLY A 612 -15.10 -0.70 26.85
N THR A 613 -15.52 -1.90 26.45
CA THR A 613 -14.70 -3.12 26.56
C THR A 613 -13.43 -3.01 25.70
N GLU A 614 -13.55 -2.56 24.44
CA GLU A 614 -12.41 -2.32 23.57
C GLU A 614 -11.51 -1.18 24.09
N ALA A 615 -12.11 -0.06 24.52
CA ALA A 615 -11.39 1.08 25.08
C ALA A 615 -10.60 0.70 26.34
N LYS A 616 -11.07 -0.28 27.12
CA LYS A 616 -10.32 -0.84 28.26
C LYS A 616 -9.05 -1.54 27.80
N HIS A 617 -9.14 -2.42 26.81
CA HIS A 617 -7.96 -3.08 26.23
C HIS A 617 -6.98 -2.06 25.63
N HIS A 618 -7.50 -1.03 24.97
CA HIS A 618 -6.71 0.06 24.41
C HIS A 618 -5.95 0.82 25.49
N VAL A 619 -6.64 1.28 26.53
CA VAL A 619 -6.06 2.17 27.53
C VAL A 619 -5.01 1.46 28.38
N ASP A 620 -5.19 0.16 28.64
CA ASP A 620 -4.20 -0.65 29.35
C ASP A 620 -2.89 -0.72 28.55
N ALA A 621 -2.99 -1.03 27.25
CA ALA A 621 -1.84 -1.05 26.35
C ALA A 621 -1.23 0.36 26.22
N PHE A 622 -2.04 1.40 26.05
CA PHE A 622 -1.59 2.78 25.91
C PHE A 622 -0.84 3.28 27.16
N GLN A 623 -1.35 3.00 28.36
CA GLN A 623 -0.68 3.33 29.62
C GLN A 623 0.67 2.63 29.78
N GLU A 624 0.78 1.38 29.34
CA GLU A 624 2.07 0.68 29.30
C GLU A 624 3.08 1.44 28.42
N ARG A 625 2.65 2.00 27.28
CA ARG A 625 3.51 2.79 26.38
C ARG A 625 3.86 4.15 26.96
N ILE A 626 2.93 4.80 27.67
CA ILE A 626 3.23 6.04 28.41
C ILE A 626 4.29 5.79 29.49
N ARG A 627 4.18 4.68 30.24
CA ARG A 627 5.20 4.29 31.24
C ARG A 627 6.55 4.06 30.56
N LEU A 628 6.59 3.29 29.48
CA LEU A 628 7.81 3.08 28.70
C LEU A 628 8.39 4.41 28.18
N PHE A 629 7.56 5.34 27.69
CA PHE A 629 8.02 6.65 27.24
C PHE A 629 8.70 7.43 28.38
N LYS A 630 8.08 7.47 29.57
CA LYS A 630 8.66 8.10 30.76
C LYS A 630 9.98 7.46 31.17
N ASP A 631 10.06 6.13 31.12
CA ASP A 631 11.31 5.40 31.43
C ASP A 631 12.42 5.79 30.44
N LEU A 632 12.11 5.87 29.14
CA LEU A 632 13.06 6.27 28.09
C LEU A 632 13.50 7.74 28.22
N VAL A 633 12.60 8.63 28.63
CA VAL A 633 12.90 10.04 28.92
C VAL A 633 13.89 10.15 30.08
N ASN A 634 13.67 9.39 31.16
CA ASN A 634 14.51 9.39 32.35
C ASN A 634 15.82 8.60 32.18
N THR A 635 15.95 7.84 31.09
CA THR A 635 17.14 7.04 30.80
C THR A 635 18.34 7.95 30.47
N PRO A 636 19.52 7.75 31.09
CA PRO A 636 20.72 8.52 30.77
C PRO A 636 21.12 8.43 29.30
N GLN A 637 21.50 9.56 28.69
CA GLN A 637 21.89 9.65 27.27
C GLN A 637 22.99 8.65 26.87
N ALA A 638 23.89 8.31 27.80
CA ALA A 638 24.97 7.36 27.56
C ALA A 638 24.49 5.96 27.11
N GLN A 639 23.28 5.54 27.50
CA GLN A 639 22.72 4.24 27.12
C GLN A 639 22.26 4.20 25.66
N PHE A 640 21.88 5.35 25.09
CA PHE A 640 21.47 5.48 23.69
C PHE A 640 22.65 5.56 22.72
N ARG A 641 23.87 5.78 23.23
CA ARG A 641 25.06 6.03 22.39
C ARG A 641 25.28 4.93 21.35
N ILE A 642 25.52 5.35 20.12
CA ILE A 642 25.94 4.53 18.99
C ILE A 642 27.47 4.60 18.90
N THR A 643 28.11 3.44 18.75
CA THR A 643 29.57 3.31 18.54
C THR A 643 29.94 3.53 17.08
N ASP A 644 31.21 3.80 16.80
CA ASP A 644 31.67 4.10 15.43
C ASP A 644 31.37 2.97 14.43
N ILE A 645 31.46 1.71 14.87
CA ILE A 645 31.12 0.57 14.00
C ILE A 645 29.62 0.45 13.73
N GLN A 646 28.79 0.94 14.65
CA GLN A 646 27.35 0.97 14.45
C GLN A 646 26.99 2.11 13.48
N TRP A 647 27.67 3.25 13.58
CA TRP A 647 27.56 4.34 12.59
C TRP A 647 27.94 3.89 11.17
N TYR A 648 28.98 3.07 11.02
CA TYR A 648 29.40 2.52 9.73
C TYR A 648 28.23 1.89 8.94
N PHE A 649 27.45 1.02 9.59
CA PHE A 649 26.32 0.34 8.95
C PHE A 649 25.07 1.24 8.79
N LEU A 650 25.00 2.35 9.53
CA LEU A 650 23.95 3.34 9.35
C LEU A 650 24.19 4.24 8.15
N GLU A 651 25.46 4.56 7.89
CA GLU A 651 25.89 5.38 6.75
C GLU A 651 26.03 4.58 5.45
N ARG A 652 26.30 3.26 5.55
CA ARG A 652 26.51 2.37 4.41
C ARG A 652 25.45 1.27 4.37
N GLN A 653 24.21 1.69 4.09
CA GLN A 653 23.07 0.77 4.00
C GLN A 653 23.09 0.01 2.68
N PHE A 654 22.91 -1.31 2.76
CA PHE A 654 22.75 -2.19 1.60
C PHE A 654 21.73 -3.29 1.90
N PRO A 655 21.06 -3.85 0.88
CA PRO A 655 19.97 -4.80 1.08
C PRO A 655 20.48 -6.12 1.65
N ILE A 656 19.73 -6.66 2.61
CA ILE A 656 19.96 -7.99 3.15
C ILE A 656 18.62 -8.72 3.33
N ILE A 657 18.65 -10.04 3.23
CA ILE A 657 17.50 -10.90 3.54
C ILE A 657 17.94 -11.91 4.59
N LEU A 658 17.20 -11.97 5.70
CA LEU A 658 17.45 -12.89 6.80
C LEU A 658 16.60 -14.13 6.61
N LEU A 659 17.20 -15.31 6.79
CA LEU A 659 16.54 -16.59 6.63
C LEU A 659 16.47 -17.32 7.97
N SER A 660 15.26 -17.72 8.36
CA SER A 660 14.97 -18.47 9.57
C SER A 660 14.27 -19.79 9.26
N GLU A 661 14.65 -20.84 9.99
CA GLU A 661 13.98 -22.16 9.98
C GLU A 661 13.18 -22.39 11.27
N ALA A 662 13.02 -21.37 12.13
CA ALA A 662 12.41 -21.49 13.44
C ALA A 662 10.87 -21.46 13.38
N GLU A 663 10.26 -22.57 12.96
CA GLU A 663 8.80 -22.74 12.84
C GLU A 663 8.08 -22.64 14.19
N ASP A 664 8.72 -23.03 15.28
CA ASP A 664 8.20 -22.86 16.65
C ASP A 664 8.12 -21.38 17.08
N LYS A 665 8.91 -20.52 16.42
CA LYS A 665 9.04 -19.11 16.75
C LYS A 665 8.38 -18.15 15.76
N ILE A 666 7.89 -18.65 14.63
CA ILE A 666 7.32 -17.84 13.55
C ILE A 666 5.99 -18.46 13.14
N SER A 667 4.90 -17.72 13.36
CA SER A 667 3.53 -18.17 13.08
C SER A 667 2.90 -17.33 11.98
N LEU A 668 1.89 -17.90 11.31
CA LEU A 668 1.08 -17.16 10.35
C LEU A 668 0.36 -16.02 11.08
N PHE A 669 0.43 -14.82 10.52
CA PHE A 669 -0.20 -13.63 11.07
C PHE A 669 -1.35 -13.14 10.19
N ASN A 670 -1.13 -13.06 8.88
CA ASN A 670 -2.17 -12.72 7.91
C ASN A 670 -2.17 -13.71 6.76
N PHE A 671 -3.29 -14.40 6.62
CA PHE A 671 -3.48 -15.43 5.61
C PHE A 671 -3.55 -14.89 4.18
N GLU A 672 -4.29 -13.80 3.96
CA GLU A 672 -4.56 -13.29 2.60
C GLU A 672 -3.30 -12.85 1.84
N ILE A 673 -2.27 -12.45 2.59
CA ILE A 673 -0.99 -11.99 2.05
C ILE A 673 0.18 -12.90 2.45
N GLU A 674 -0.09 -14.06 3.06
CA GLU A 674 0.91 -15.00 3.58
C GLU A 674 1.98 -14.32 4.44
N GLU A 675 1.55 -13.39 5.30
CA GLU A 675 2.44 -12.71 6.24
C GLU A 675 2.60 -13.56 7.50
N TYR A 676 3.84 -13.83 7.86
CA TYR A 676 4.22 -14.50 9.10
C TYR A 676 4.83 -13.50 10.07
N ARG A 677 4.70 -13.74 11.37
CA ARG A 677 5.36 -12.91 12.39
C ARG A 677 6.07 -13.77 13.41
N SER A 678 7.19 -13.27 13.92
CA SER A 678 7.81 -13.91 15.08
C SER A 678 6.86 -13.85 16.27
N ASN A 679 6.80 -14.89 17.08
CA ASN A 679 6.07 -14.90 18.36
C ASN A 679 7.04 -14.71 19.55
N SER A 680 8.35 -14.77 19.29
CA SER A 680 9.43 -14.66 20.25
C SER A 680 10.69 -14.10 19.59
N ASN A 681 11.75 -13.89 20.38
CA ASN A 681 13.02 -13.35 19.90
C ASN A 681 13.79 -14.36 19.04
N LEU A 682 14.39 -13.87 17.96
CA LEU A 682 15.14 -14.67 17.00
C LEU A 682 16.63 -14.33 17.07
N LYS A 683 17.44 -15.29 17.48
CA LYS A 683 18.88 -15.13 17.70
C LYS A 683 19.70 -15.47 16.45
N PHE A 684 20.62 -14.58 16.08
CA PHE A 684 21.60 -14.85 15.02
C PHE A 684 22.52 -16.02 15.40
N GLY A 685 22.71 -16.95 14.48
CA GLY A 685 23.50 -18.18 14.67
C GLY A 685 22.71 -19.36 15.24
N THR A 686 21.56 -19.10 15.89
CA THR A 686 20.66 -20.15 16.39
C THR A 686 19.41 -20.26 15.53
N ASP A 687 18.63 -19.18 15.43
CA ASP A 687 17.36 -19.15 14.71
C ASP A 687 17.56 -18.62 13.28
N ILE A 688 18.45 -17.62 13.12
CA ILE A 688 18.83 -17.04 11.83
C ILE A 688 20.21 -17.57 11.45
N LYS A 689 20.22 -18.52 10.51
CA LYS A 689 21.44 -19.25 10.09
C LYS A 689 21.94 -18.86 8.70
N ILE A 690 21.13 -18.15 7.91
CA ILE A 690 21.50 -17.72 6.56
C ILE A 690 21.17 -16.22 6.40
N ILE A 691 22.11 -15.48 5.83
CA ILE A 691 21.93 -14.08 5.42
C ILE A 691 22.21 -14.01 3.93
N ALA A 692 21.29 -13.47 3.14
CA ALA A 692 21.50 -13.20 1.73
C ALA A 692 21.72 -11.70 1.50
N THR A 693 22.49 -11.37 0.47
CA THR A 693 22.71 -9.99 0.03
C THR A 693 22.87 -9.94 -1.49
N ASP A 694 22.85 -8.76 -2.09
CA ASP A 694 22.82 -8.55 -3.54
C ASP A 694 24.14 -8.88 -4.24
N ASN A 695 25.30 -8.61 -3.61
CA ASN A 695 26.59 -8.75 -4.28
C ASN A 695 27.74 -9.23 -3.36
N ASN A 696 28.86 -9.61 -3.98
CA ASN A 696 30.02 -10.17 -3.27
C ASN A 696 30.73 -9.15 -2.36
N PHE A 697 30.67 -7.86 -2.66
CA PHE A 697 31.28 -6.84 -1.82
C PHE A 697 30.53 -6.75 -0.47
N HIS A 698 29.21 -6.61 -0.50
CA HIS A 698 28.38 -6.61 0.72
C HIS A 698 28.47 -7.94 1.48
N ARG A 699 28.55 -9.07 0.77
CA ARG A 699 28.79 -10.39 1.38
C ARG A 699 30.07 -10.41 2.21
N LEU A 700 31.16 -9.83 1.70
CA LEU A 700 32.42 -9.71 2.44
C LEU A 700 32.29 -8.81 3.67
N GLU A 701 31.55 -7.69 3.57
CA GLU A 701 31.30 -6.81 4.72
C GLU A 701 30.56 -7.53 5.85
N ILE A 702 29.52 -8.31 5.51
CA ILE A 702 28.78 -9.14 6.47
C ILE A 702 29.72 -10.17 7.11
N LEU A 703 30.52 -10.89 6.31
CA LEU A 703 31.46 -11.89 6.85
C LEU A 703 32.49 -11.27 7.81
N LYS A 704 32.99 -10.07 7.54
CA LYS A 704 33.86 -9.34 8.48
C LYS A 704 33.15 -9.03 9.80
N TYR A 705 31.92 -8.55 9.71
CA TYR A 705 31.10 -8.26 10.89
C TYR A 705 30.86 -9.51 11.74
N LEU A 706 30.46 -10.62 11.11
CA LEU A 706 30.24 -11.90 11.79
C LEU A 706 31.51 -12.39 12.50
N ALA A 707 32.66 -12.29 11.82
CA ALA A 707 33.96 -12.66 12.40
C ALA A 707 34.35 -11.79 13.60
N LEU A 708 34.15 -10.47 13.50
CA LEU A 708 34.45 -9.52 14.56
C LEU A 708 33.66 -9.84 15.84
N HIS A 709 32.39 -10.19 15.70
CA HIS A 709 31.50 -10.51 16.81
C HIS A 709 31.46 -11.99 17.18
N LYS A 710 32.30 -12.84 16.57
CA LYS A 710 32.38 -14.29 16.80
C LYS A 710 31.03 -15.01 16.60
N LEU A 711 30.23 -14.53 15.65
CA LEU A 711 28.97 -15.16 15.27
C LEU A 711 29.26 -16.31 14.31
N ASN A 712 29.43 -17.50 14.89
CA ASN A 712 29.62 -18.73 14.14
C ASN A 712 28.27 -19.26 13.62
N HIS A 713 28.31 -20.20 12.67
CA HIS A 713 27.14 -20.91 12.14
C HIS A 713 26.15 -20.07 11.31
N ILE A 714 26.60 -18.93 10.78
CA ILE A 714 25.83 -18.13 9.83
C ILE A 714 26.46 -18.24 8.44
N GLN A 715 25.69 -18.69 7.47
CA GLN A 715 26.07 -18.71 6.06
C GLN A 715 25.68 -17.39 5.40
N VAL A 716 26.58 -16.80 4.62
CA VAL A 716 26.28 -15.61 3.80
C VAL A 716 26.26 -15.97 2.32
N ILE A 717 25.11 -15.81 1.69
CA ILE A 717 24.83 -16.16 0.28
C ILE A 717 24.43 -14.92 -0.54
N LEU A 718 24.29 -15.09 -1.86
CA LEU A 718 23.78 -14.03 -2.73
C LEU A 718 22.27 -14.19 -2.98
N PHE A 719 21.60 -13.12 -3.41
CA PHE A 719 20.19 -13.19 -3.85
C PHE A 719 20.00 -14.17 -5.01
N SER A 720 20.99 -14.33 -5.89
CA SER A 720 20.96 -15.36 -6.94
C SER A 720 20.94 -16.78 -6.39
N ASP A 721 21.46 -17.02 -5.19
CA ASP A 721 21.36 -18.31 -4.52
C ASP A 721 19.98 -18.50 -3.87
N LEU A 722 19.31 -17.43 -3.42
CA LEU A 722 17.92 -17.49 -2.99
C LEU A 722 16.97 -17.91 -4.12
N GLU A 723 17.17 -17.37 -5.32
CA GLU A 723 16.37 -17.79 -6.48
C GLU A 723 16.57 -19.28 -6.81
N LYS A 724 17.80 -19.79 -6.67
CA LYS A 724 18.08 -21.24 -6.81
C LYS A 724 17.42 -22.05 -5.70
N ILE A 725 17.40 -21.54 -4.46
CA ILE A 725 16.73 -22.20 -3.33
C ILE A 725 15.23 -22.26 -3.61
N LYS A 726 14.62 -21.14 -4.02
CA LYS A 726 13.21 -21.07 -4.38
C LYS A 726 12.85 -22.06 -5.49
N ALA A 727 13.68 -22.16 -6.53
CA ALA A 727 13.42 -23.06 -7.65
C ALA A 727 13.58 -24.54 -7.30
N ASN A 728 14.53 -24.89 -6.42
CA ASN A 728 14.89 -26.29 -6.16
C ASN A 728 14.42 -26.82 -4.80
N HIS A 729 13.95 -25.95 -3.91
CA HIS A 729 13.65 -26.20 -2.50
C HIS A 729 14.70 -27.02 -1.76
N LYS A 730 15.98 -26.79 -2.09
CA LYS A 730 17.13 -27.46 -1.48
C LYS A 730 17.88 -26.48 -0.62
N LYS A 731 18.27 -26.93 0.57
CA LYS A 731 19.19 -26.18 1.43
C LYS A 731 20.47 -25.91 0.65
N PRO A 732 21.01 -24.68 0.67
CA PRO A 732 22.30 -24.42 0.04
C PRO A 732 23.32 -25.38 0.65
N SER A 733 24.02 -26.14 -0.18
CA SER A 733 24.98 -27.14 0.26
C SER A 733 25.94 -26.49 1.26
N SER A 734 25.97 -27.00 2.50
CA SER A 734 26.70 -26.43 3.62
C SER A 734 28.15 -26.22 3.23
N LEU A 735 28.53 -24.97 2.91
CA LEU A 735 29.89 -24.59 2.53
C LEU A 735 30.61 -25.73 1.76
N GLN A 736 30.06 -26.18 0.64
CA GLN A 736 31.01 -26.40 -0.44
C GLN A 736 31.63 -25.04 -0.61
N HIS A 737 32.92 -24.94 -0.25
CA HIS A 737 33.81 -23.94 -0.77
C HIS A 737 33.27 -23.56 -2.14
N HIS A 738 32.72 -22.34 -2.31
CA HIS A 738 32.52 -21.86 -3.66
C HIS A 738 33.91 -22.01 -4.28
N SER A 739 34.06 -23.01 -5.14
CA SER A 739 35.27 -23.26 -5.90
C SER A 739 35.60 -22.01 -6.70
N ASP A 740 34.57 -21.19 -6.94
CA ASP A 740 34.63 -19.90 -7.60
C ASP A 740 34.65 -18.79 -6.53
N PHE A 741 35.82 -18.53 -5.92
CA PHE A 741 36.07 -17.57 -4.82
C PHE A 741 35.57 -18.09 -3.46
N VAL A 742 36.33 -18.87 -2.67
CA VAL A 742 37.51 -18.63 -1.80
C VAL A 742 37.59 -17.38 -0.87
N PRO A 743 36.56 -16.83 -0.18
CA PRO A 743 36.81 -15.93 0.95
C PRO A 743 37.40 -16.63 2.17
N THR A 744 36.98 -17.85 2.52
CA THR A 744 37.33 -18.48 3.81
C THR A 744 38.80 -18.90 3.90
N LEU A 745 39.35 -19.55 2.85
CA LEU A 745 40.78 -19.89 2.81
C LEU A 745 41.67 -18.65 2.63
N LYS A 746 41.22 -17.63 1.88
CA LYS A 746 41.91 -16.33 1.72
C LYS A 746 41.91 -15.51 3.01
N TRP A 747 40.81 -15.53 3.76
CA TRP A 747 40.63 -14.87 5.06
C TRP A 747 41.42 -15.58 6.18
N MET A 748 41.36 -16.92 6.24
CA MET A 748 42.17 -17.71 7.18
C MET A 748 43.67 -17.63 6.86
N ALA A 749 44.05 -17.53 5.57
CA ALA A 749 45.42 -17.28 5.17
C ALA A 749 45.85 -15.85 5.55
N ALA A 750 45.04 -14.81 5.29
CA ALA A 750 45.36 -13.43 5.66
C ALA A 750 45.50 -13.21 7.18
N GLN A 751 44.72 -13.92 8.02
CA GLN A 751 44.93 -13.91 9.48
C GLN A 751 46.23 -14.61 9.92
N LYS A 752 46.75 -15.55 9.12
CA LYS A 752 47.96 -16.33 9.42
C LYS A 752 49.22 -15.80 8.72
N VAL A 753 49.11 -14.88 7.76
CA VAL A 753 50.25 -14.24 7.09
C VAL A 753 50.84 -13.19 8.03
N PRO A 754 52.09 -13.37 8.51
CA PRO A 754 52.75 -12.36 9.34
C PRO A 754 52.84 -11.04 8.57
N LYS A 755 52.62 -9.89 9.24
CA LYS A 755 52.72 -8.55 8.63
C LYS A 755 54.02 -8.36 7.83
N SER A 756 55.12 -8.95 8.30
CA SER A 756 56.42 -8.93 7.62
C SER A 756 56.42 -9.64 6.27
N LEU A 757 55.67 -10.74 6.11
CA LEU A 757 55.59 -11.48 4.85
C LEU A 757 54.75 -10.73 3.82
N ALA A 758 53.62 -10.15 4.24
CA ALA A 758 52.80 -9.28 3.40
C ALA A 758 53.59 -8.06 2.90
N GLN A 759 54.45 -7.49 3.75
CA GLN A 759 55.32 -6.36 3.41
C GLN A 759 56.45 -6.77 2.45
N SER A 760 57.07 -7.93 2.65
CA SER A 760 58.11 -8.44 1.75
C SER A 760 57.63 -8.79 0.34
N VAL A 761 56.39 -9.29 0.21
CA VAL A 761 55.73 -9.51 -1.08
C VAL A 761 55.38 -8.19 -1.78
N ARG A 762 55.08 -7.14 -1.00
CA ARG A 762 54.81 -5.78 -1.47
C ARG A 762 56.04 -5.12 -2.11
N GLU A 763 57.20 -5.30 -1.48
CA GLU A 763 58.44 -4.62 -1.88
C GLU A 763 59.09 -5.29 -3.10
N LYS A 764 58.86 -6.58 -3.32
CA LYS A 764 59.34 -7.32 -4.50
C LYS A 764 58.33 -8.39 -4.95
N PRO A 765 57.38 -8.06 -5.83
CA PRO A 765 56.44 -9.03 -6.40
C PRO A 765 57.14 -10.21 -7.12
N SER A 766 58.35 -9.97 -7.65
CA SER A 766 59.20 -10.96 -8.31
C SER A 766 59.69 -12.09 -7.39
N LEU A 767 59.69 -11.89 -6.06
CA LEU A 767 60.09 -12.91 -5.08
C LEU A 767 59.07 -14.07 -4.97
N LEU A 768 57.81 -13.84 -5.37
CA LEU A 768 56.80 -14.90 -5.52
C LEU A 768 57.06 -15.75 -6.76
N LEU A 769 57.52 -15.14 -7.87
CA LEU A 769 57.95 -15.85 -9.07
C LEU A 769 59.25 -16.63 -8.87
N GLU A 770 60.23 -16.07 -8.13
CA GLU A 770 61.45 -16.79 -7.80
C GLU A 770 61.19 -17.98 -6.87
N LYS A 771 60.24 -17.89 -5.93
CA LYS A 771 59.87 -19.02 -5.06
C LYS A 771 58.92 -20.02 -5.71
N SER A 772 58.10 -19.63 -6.69
CA SER A 772 57.22 -20.56 -7.42
C SER A 772 58.01 -21.52 -8.33
N THR A 773 59.19 -21.11 -8.81
CA THR A 773 60.10 -22.01 -9.55
C THR A 773 60.65 -23.16 -8.70
N GLN A 774 60.54 -23.10 -7.37
CA GLN A 774 60.94 -24.18 -6.44
C GLN A 774 59.80 -25.15 -6.10
N SER A 775 58.58 -24.93 -6.61
CA SER A 775 57.44 -25.85 -6.49
C SER A 775 56.52 -25.76 -7.72
N PRO A 776 56.93 -26.34 -8.87
CA PRO A 776 56.23 -26.16 -10.15
C PRO A 776 54.81 -26.77 -10.21
N ASN A 777 54.41 -27.58 -9.22
CA ASN A 777 53.08 -28.22 -9.20
C ASN A 777 51.96 -27.39 -8.55
N LEU A 778 52.25 -26.18 -8.04
CA LEU A 778 51.27 -25.39 -7.27
C LEU A 778 50.82 -24.08 -7.96
N TYR A 779 51.52 -23.60 -8.99
CA TYR A 779 51.23 -22.29 -9.59
C TYR A 779 51.37 -22.33 -11.12
N SER A 780 50.25 -22.54 -11.82
CA SER A 780 50.14 -22.22 -13.25
C SER A 780 50.14 -20.69 -13.45
N GLU A 781 50.40 -20.18 -14.66
CA GLU A 781 50.29 -18.74 -14.96
C GLU A 781 48.88 -18.19 -14.66
N GLN A 782 47.85 -19.03 -14.79
CA GLN A 782 46.48 -18.74 -14.38
C GLN A 782 46.37 -18.46 -12.87
N ASN A 783 47.11 -19.21 -12.04
CA ASN A 783 47.17 -19.00 -10.59
C ASN A 783 47.88 -17.68 -10.22
N VAL A 784 48.78 -17.15 -11.06
CA VAL A 784 49.52 -15.91 -10.77
C VAL A 784 48.63 -14.68 -10.95
N SER A 785 47.77 -14.65 -11.98
CA SER A 785 46.79 -13.57 -12.11
C SER A 785 45.78 -13.63 -10.97
N GLU A 786 45.32 -14.81 -10.58
CA GLU A 786 44.48 -15.00 -9.40
C GLU A 786 45.16 -14.58 -8.10
N VAL A 787 46.47 -14.81 -7.94
CA VAL A 787 47.31 -14.36 -6.81
C VAL A 787 47.47 -12.83 -6.79
N SER A 788 47.50 -12.17 -7.95
CA SER A 788 47.52 -10.70 -8.02
C SER A 788 46.18 -10.07 -7.63
N VAL A 789 45.06 -10.65 -8.08
CA VAL A 789 43.70 -10.27 -7.66
C VAL A 789 43.54 -10.50 -6.16
N LEU A 790 44.04 -11.63 -5.67
CA LEU A 790 44.19 -11.99 -4.25
C LEU A 790 44.92 -10.94 -3.40
N LEU A 791 46.07 -10.44 -3.88
CA LEU A 791 46.85 -9.42 -3.18
C LEU A 791 46.16 -8.06 -3.26
N ASN A 792 45.43 -7.76 -4.34
CA ASN A 792 44.60 -6.57 -4.45
C ASN A 792 43.35 -6.64 -3.54
N ASP A 793 42.68 -7.78 -3.46
CA ASP A 793 41.55 -8.02 -2.56
C ASP A 793 42.01 -8.03 -1.10
N ALA A 794 43.17 -8.61 -0.80
CA ALA A 794 43.80 -8.55 0.52
C ALA A 794 44.21 -7.11 0.89
N LYS A 795 44.62 -6.30 -0.10
CA LYS A 795 44.87 -4.87 0.07
C LYS A 795 43.57 -4.10 0.30
N ILE A 796 42.54 -4.25 -0.53
CA ILE A 796 41.19 -3.69 -0.28
C ILE A 796 40.70 -4.14 1.09
N TYR A 797 40.99 -5.38 1.50
CA TYR A 797 40.62 -5.92 2.80
C TYR A 797 41.39 -5.30 3.98
N GLN A 798 42.71 -5.09 3.85
CA GLN A 798 43.57 -4.42 4.83
C GLN A 798 43.35 -2.91 4.89
N ASP A 799 42.95 -2.31 3.76
CA ASP A 799 42.65 -0.89 3.60
C ASP A 799 41.19 -0.57 4.04
N ILE A 800 40.26 -1.55 4.01
CA ILE A 800 39.02 -1.52 4.79
C ILE A 800 39.38 -1.85 6.23
N GLN A 801 40.07 -0.93 6.91
CA GLN A 801 39.91 -0.83 8.35
C GLN A 801 38.49 -0.29 8.61
N PHE A 802 37.86 -0.73 9.70
CA PHE A 802 36.82 0.12 10.32
C PHE A 802 37.55 1.35 10.89
N GLU A 803 38.12 2.17 10.03
CA GLU A 803 38.69 3.44 10.42
C GLU A 803 37.51 4.31 10.85
N PRO A 804 37.46 4.76 12.11
CA PRO A 804 36.40 5.65 12.55
C PRO A 804 36.40 6.86 11.62
N CYS A 805 35.21 7.29 11.18
CA CYS A 805 34.98 8.44 10.31
C CYS A 805 35.51 9.79 10.87
N CYS A 806 36.25 9.76 11.97
CA CYS A 806 36.67 10.90 12.78
C CYS A 806 38.19 11.13 12.81
N THR A 807 38.94 10.80 11.75
CA THR A 807 40.32 11.32 11.62
C THR A 807 40.57 11.95 10.24
N ASN A 808 40.39 13.28 10.17
CA ASN A 808 41.04 14.33 9.36
C ASN A 808 41.78 14.04 8.01
N LYS A 809 41.64 12.89 7.36
CA LYS A 809 42.41 12.51 6.16
C LYS A 809 41.60 12.33 4.87
N CYS A 810 40.29 12.60 4.90
CA CYS A 810 39.42 12.50 3.71
C CYS A 810 39.21 13.83 2.96
N ALA A 811 40.04 14.86 3.20
CA ALA A 811 40.04 16.06 2.38
C ALA A 811 41.09 15.92 1.27
N SER A 812 40.70 16.08 0.01
CA SER A 812 41.68 16.19 -1.09
C SER A 812 42.64 17.36 -0.81
N PRO A 813 43.89 17.36 -1.33
CA PRO A 813 44.84 18.45 -1.16
C PRO A 813 44.24 19.84 -1.49
N THR A 814 43.32 19.87 -2.46
CA THR A 814 42.56 21.06 -2.88
C THR A 814 41.60 21.58 -1.80
N HIS A 815 40.97 20.69 -1.01
CA HIS A 815 40.12 21.07 0.12
C HIS A 815 40.93 21.64 1.29
N HIS A 816 42.10 21.08 1.58
CA HIS A 816 42.99 21.62 2.61
C HIS A 816 43.49 23.02 2.25
N ALA A 817 43.89 23.24 0.99
CA ALA A 817 44.31 24.55 0.50
C ALA A 817 43.19 25.60 0.56
N ALA A 818 41.94 25.23 0.23
CA ALA A 818 40.80 26.13 0.31
C ALA A 818 40.45 26.52 1.75
N ILE A 819 40.52 25.59 2.70
CA ILE A 819 40.28 25.87 4.13
C ILE A 819 41.42 26.74 4.69
N GLU A 820 42.68 26.46 4.35
CA GLU A 820 43.82 27.30 4.76
C GLU A 820 43.71 28.74 4.24
N LEU A 821 43.27 28.93 2.99
CA LEU A 821 43.07 30.25 2.39
C LEU A 821 41.95 31.03 3.09
N LEU A 822 40.85 30.37 3.46
CA LEU A 822 39.72 31.01 4.16
C LEU A 822 40.05 31.35 5.62
N VAL A 823 40.83 30.51 6.30
CA VAL A 823 41.38 30.81 7.63
C VAL A 823 42.38 31.97 7.56
N LYS A 824 43.26 32.00 6.55
CA LYS A 824 44.15 33.16 6.29
C LYS A 824 43.38 34.45 5.95
N ALA A 825 42.18 34.33 5.39
CA ALA A 825 41.29 35.45 5.10
C ALA A 825 40.48 35.94 6.32
N GLY A 826 40.64 35.33 7.50
CA GLY A 826 40.09 35.81 8.78
C GLY A 826 38.83 35.12 9.26
N PHE A 827 38.40 34.03 8.62
CA PHE A 827 37.27 33.23 9.10
C PHE A 827 37.70 32.24 10.19
N GLU A 828 36.92 32.12 11.27
CA GLU A 828 37.22 31.16 12.31
C GLU A 828 37.05 29.73 11.78
N GLN A 829 38.08 28.91 11.97
CA GLN A 829 38.13 27.52 11.49
C GLN A 829 36.92 26.70 11.93
N LYS A 830 36.32 27.04 13.08
CA LYS A 830 35.14 26.40 13.66
C LYS A 830 33.85 26.69 12.87
N GLU A 831 33.69 27.91 12.35
CA GLU A 831 32.55 28.27 11.49
C GLU A 831 32.66 27.60 10.12
N LEU A 832 33.87 27.57 9.55
CA LEU A 832 34.14 26.88 8.28
C LEU A 832 33.92 25.36 8.38
N GLN A 833 34.30 24.74 9.50
CA GLN A 833 34.06 23.30 9.74
C GLN A 833 32.57 22.97 9.84
N SER A 834 31.73 23.88 10.35
CA SER A 834 30.27 23.68 10.39
C SER A 834 29.62 23.76 9.01
N LEU A 835 30.19 24.54 8.08
CA LEU A 835 29.74 24.69 6.70
C LEU A 835 30.17 23.52 5.78
N ILE A 836 31.30 22.87 6.10
CA ILE A 836 31.93 21.84 5.25
C ILE A 836 31.56 20.40 5.70
N GLY A 837 30.74 20.24 6.74
CA GLY A 837 30.25 18.94 7.23
C GLY A 837 29.35 18.14 6.28
N TYR A 838 29.21 18.53 5.01
CA TYR A 838 28.38 17.87 4.01
C TYR A 838 29.24 17.21 2.92
N SER A 839 29.24 15.87 2.90
CA SER A 839 29.66 14.98 1.79
C SER A 839 31.02 15.27 1.15
N ALA A 840 32.02 14.42 1.43
CA ALA A 840 33.34 14.40 0.78
C ALA A 840 33.33 13.99 -0.71
N LYS A 841 32.15 13.97 -1.35
CA LYS A 841 32.00 13.80 -2.80
C LYS A 841 31.11 14.93 -3.29
N ASP A 842 31.71 16.03 -3.73
CA ASP A 842 31.32 16.76 -4.94
C ASP A 842 32.07 18.11 -5.10
N ASN A 843 32.48 18.41 -6.34
CA ASN A 843 33.04 19.69 -6.78
C ASN A 843 32.05 20.89 -6.68
N ILE A 844 30.84 20.64 -6.15
CA ILE A 844 29.73 21.59 -5.98
C ILE A 844 30.00 22.59 -4.84
N ILE A 845 30.85 22.24 -3.88
CA ILE A 845 31.12 23.07 -2.69
C ILE A 845 31.79 24.39 -3.08
N VAL A 846 32.73 24.39 -4.03
CA VAL A 846 33.41 25.62 -4.49
C VAL A 846 32.44 26.57 -5.19
N ALA A 847 31.53 26.03 -6.02
CA ALA A 847 30.50 26.82 -6.68
C ALA A 847 29.47 27.39 -5.69
N LYS A 848 29.05 26.59 -4.70
CA LYS A 848 28.17 27.05 -3.60
C LYS A 848 28.85 28.11 -2.74
N LEU A 849 30.14 28.00 -2.49
CA LEU A 849 30.91 28.98 -1.72
C LEU A 849 31.03 30.32 -2.47
N ILE A 850 31.27 30.28 -3.79
CA ILE A 850 31.30 31.48 -4.65
C ILE A 850 29.92 32.15 -4.69
N ILE A 851 28.83 31.38 -4.80
CA ILE A 851 27.46 31.90 -4.77
C ILE A 851 27.14 32.53 -3.42
N TYR A 852 27.48 31.85 -2.31
CA TYR A 852 27.25 32.37 -0.97
C TYR A 852 28.05 33.65 -0.68
N LEU A 853 29.31 33.72 -1.12
CA LEU A 853 30.14 34.93 -1.01
C LEU A 853 29.63 36.08 -1.91
N ALA A 854 28.99 35.78 -3.04
CA ALA A 854 28.34 36.76 -3.90
C ALA A 854 27.02 37.29 -3.30
N GLU A 855 26.27 36.44 -2.58
CA GLU A 855 25.01 36.79 -1.92
C GLU A 855 25.22 37.66 -0.66
N LEU A 856 26.37 37.53 0.01
CA LEU A 856 26.72 38.35 1.19
C LEU A 856 27.13 39.80 0.89
N ASN A 857 27.13 40.22 -0.38
CA ASN A 857 27.22 41.63 -0.79
C ASN A 857 28.46 42.38 -0.22
N LEU A 858 29.66 41.79 -0.35
CA LEU A 858 30.95 42.37 0.10
C LEU A 858 31.87 42.73 -1.10
N PRO A 859 31.72 43.91 -1.74
CA PRO A 859 32.45 44.27 -2.97
C PRO A 859 33.97 44.39 -2.81
N GLN A 860 34.46 44.76 -1.62
CA GLN A 860 35.90 44.92 -1.37
C GLN A 860 36.64 43.58 -1.32
N PHE A 861 35.94 42.49 -0.98
CA PHE A 861 36.52 41.16 -0.86
C PHE A 861 36.70 40.49 -2.23
N TYR A 862 35.74 40.69 -3.14
CA TYR A 862 35.81 40.21 -4.53
C TYR A 862 36.99 40.79 -5.30
N ARG A 863 37.32 42.07 -5.08
CA ARG A 863 38.47 42.72 -5.73
C ARG A 863 39.79 42.10 -5.27
N LYS A 864 39.90 41.79 -3.97
CA LYS A 864 41.09 41.22 -3.35
C LYS A 864 41.32 39.75 -3.75
N ILE A 865 40.26 38.96 -3.90
CA ILE A 865 40.32 37.57 -4.38
C ILE A 865 40.73 37.50 -5.86
N LEU A 866 40.25 38.43 -6.70
CA LEU A 866 40.56 38.44 -8.14
C LEU A 866 41.93 39.03 -8.49
N GLU A 867 42.51 39.81 -7.56
CA GLU A 867 43.88 40.32 -7.64
C GLU A 867 44.92 39.35 -7.04
N ASP A 868 44.48 38.27 -6.39
CA ASP A 868 45.33 37.22 -5.82
C ASP A 868 45.69 36.16 -6.87
N ASN A 869 46.97 36.12 -7.26
CA ASN A 869 47.47 35.22 -8.28
C ASN A 869 47.39 33.74 -7.87
N GLU A 870 47.46 33.41 -6.57
CA GLU A 870 47.34 32.02 -6.10
C GLU A 870 45.91 31.52 -6.26
N PHE A 871 44.91 32.36 -5.96
CA PHE A 871 43.51 32.00 -6.14
C PHE A 871 43.14 31.81 -7.62
N LYS A 872 43.75 32.60 -8.49
CA LYS A 872 43.62 32.49 -9.94
C LYS A 872 44.19 31.16 -10.47
N GLU A 873 45.36 30.74 -9.96
CA GLU A 873 45.94 29.43 -10.27
C GLU A 873 45.09 28.26 -9.77
N VAL A 874 44.47 28.37 -8.59
CA VAL A 874 43.56 27.34 -8.05
C VAL A 874 42.32 27.18 -8.93
N LEU A 875 41.74 28.27 -9.41
CA LEU A 875 40.63 28.23 -10.38
C LEU A 875 41.07 27.61 -11.72
N GLU A 876 42.24 27.96 -12.24
CA GLU A 876 42.77 27.36 -13.47
C GLU A 876 43.07 25.86 -13.32
N LEU A 877 43.62 25.42 -12.19
CA LEU A 877 43.87 24.02 -11.86
C LEU A 877 42.56 23.22 -11.67
N PHE A 878 41.55 23.84 -11.06
CA PHE A 878 40.21 23.26 -10.94
C PHE A 878 39.56 23.01 -12.31
N PHE A 879 39.73 23.93 -13.27
CA PHE A 879 39.21 23.75 -14.62
C PHE A 879 40.05 22.76 -15.46
N LYS A 880 41.37 22.73 -15.30
CA LYS A 880 42.27 21.78 -15.99
C LYS A 880 42.10 20.34 -15.52
N SER A 881 41.90 20.10 -14.21
CA SER A 881 41.83 18.74 -13.63
C SER A 881 40.54 17.97 -13.95
N ASN A 882 39.49 18.64 -14.43
CA ASN A 882 38.18 18.05 -14.74
C ASN A 882 37.95 17.82 -16.25
N ILE A 883 39.02 17.75 -17.04
CA ILE A 883 39.03 17.42 -18.47
C ILE A 883 39.58 16.00 -18.62
N LYS A 884 38.72 15.02 -18.86
CA LYS A 884 39.15 13.71 -19.36
C LYS A 884 38.62 13.54 -20.79
N GLU A 885 39.60 13.43 -21.70
CA GLU A 885 39.57 12.97 -23.09
C GLU A 885 38.65 13.68 -24.09
N GLY A 886 39.28 14.26 -25.12
CA GLY A 886 38.67 14.35 -26.45
C GLY A 886 38.30 15.73 -27.00
N ILE A 887 39.11 16.78 -26.87
CA ILE A 887 38.98 18.00 -27.70
C ILE A 887 40.40 18.51 -28.04
N SER A 888 40.71 18.69 -29.33
CA SER A 888 42.04 19.10 -29.81
C SER A 888 42.37 20.55 -29.47
N GLU A 889 43.67 20.83 -29.29
CA GLU A 889 44.23 22.15 -28.91
C GLU A 889 43.90 23.30 -29.90
N GLU A 890 43.38 23.00 -31.09
CA GLU A 890 43.09 23.97 -32.15
C GLU A 890 41.85 24.86 -31.87
N LEU A 891 41.00 24.48 -30.91
CA LEU A 891 39.80 25.24 -30.52
C LEU A 891 40.03 26.34 -29.47
N LEU A 892 41.24 26.46 -28.92
CA LEU A 892 41.56 27.33 -27.78
C LEU A 892 42.18 28.68 -28.19
N GLY A 893 41.52 29.38 -29.11
CA GLY A 893 41.78 30.80 -29.42
C GLY A 893 40.84 31.75 -28.68
N ASN A 894 41.43 32.59 -27.81
CA ASN A 894 40.92 33.79 -27.13
C ASN A 894 39.42 33.84 -26.74
N SER A 895 39.11 33.17 -25.62
CA SER A 895 38.12 33.50 -24.57
C SER A 895 37.67 32.18 -23.92
N SER A 896 38.54 31.65 -23.06
CA SER A 896 38.54 30.23 -22.67
C SER A 896 37.53 29.88 -21.57
N ALA A 897 37.01 30.84 -20.81
CA ALA A 897 36.09 30.54 -19.70
C ALA A 897 34.64 30.35 -20.17
N VAL A 898 34.15 31.18 -21.09
CA VAL A 898 32.73 31.19 -21.49
C VAL A 898 32.42 30.07 -22.49
N LYS A 899 33.35 29.77 -23.41
CA LYS A 899 33.21 28.65 -24.37
C LYS A 899 33.22 27.28 -23.66
N LEU A 900 33.99 27.14 -22.58
CA LEU A 900 34.12 25.89 -21.81
C LEU A 900 32.90 25.60 -20.94
N ILE A 901 32.22 26.64 -20.42
CA ILE A 901 30.93 26.52 -19.71
C ILE A 901 29.81 26.08 -20.67
N TYR A 902 29.86 26.52 -21.93
CA TYR A 902 28.88 26.14 -22.95
C TYR A 902 28.94 24.65 -23.33
N ALA A 903 30.14 24.06 -23.35
CA ALA A 903 30.33 22.64 -23.71
C ALA A 903 29.79 21.66 -22.64
N LYS A 904 29.77 22.03 -21.36
CA LYS A 904 29.26 21.18 -20.26
C LYS A 904 27.74 21.25 -20.05
N ARG A 905 27.04 22.19 -20.70
CA ARG A 905 25.58 22.34 -20.60
C ARG A 905 24.79 21.15 -21.17
N TYR A 906 25.41 20.33 -22.01
CA TYR A 906 24.77 19.17 -22.63
C TYR A 906 24.95 17.85 -21.85
N SER A 907 25.69 17.84 -20.73
CA SER A 907 26.04 16.59 -20.03
C SER A 907 25.48 16.42 -18.62
N PHE A 908 24.89 17.45 -18.00
CA PHE A 908 24.33 17.35 -16.64
C PHE A 908 23.01 18.10 -16.51
N GLY A 909 21.96 17.40 -16.07
CA GLY A 909 20.55 17.81 -16.16
C GLY A 909 20.03 18.86 -15.17
N ASP A 910 20.89 19.60 -14.45
CA ASP A 910 20.43 20.57 -13.46
C ASP A 910 21.05 21.97 -13.68
N ASN A 911 20.28 22.86 -14.31
CA ASN A 911 20.75 24.04 -15.06
C ASN A 911 20.76 25.38 -14.28
N SER A 912 20.31 25.42 -13.02
CA SER A 912 20.06 26.70 -12.30
C SER A 912 21.32 27.35 -11.70
N TYR A 913 22.28 26.57 -11.20
CA TYR A 913 23.43 27.08 -10.46
C TYR A 913 24.47 27.79 -11.35
N TYR A 914 24.76 27.25 -12.54
CA TYR A 914 25.69 27.88 -13.49
C TYR A 914 25.15 29.19 -14.07
N LEU A 915 23.83 29.27 -14.26
CA LEU A 915 23.16 30.46 -14.75
C LEU A 915 23.25 31.62 -13.73
N ASN A 916 23.06 31.32 -12.44
CA ASN A 916 23.18 32.33 -11.38
C ASN A 916 24.62 32.85 -11.23
N ALA A 917 25.63 32.01 -11.44
CA ALA A 917 27.03 32.43 -11.44
C ALA A 917 27.36 33.39 -12.61
N ILE A 918 26.81 33.15 -13.80
CA ILE A 918 26.96 34.04 -14.97
C ILE A 918 26.28 35.39 -14.72
N ILE A 919 25.08 35.38 -14.14
CA ILE A 919 24.34 36.61 -13.79
C ILE A 919 25.12 37.43 -12.75
N ALA A 920 25.68 36.79 -11.73
CA ALA A 920 26.52 37.46 -10.73
C ALA A 920 27.78 38.07 -11.37
N LEU A 921 28.49 37.33 -12.24
CA LEU A 921 29.68 37.82 -12.95
C LEU A 921 29.36 39.03 -13.86
N TYR A 922 28.25 38.98 -14.59
CA TYR A 922 27.80 40.07 -15.45
C TYR A 922 27.46 41.33 -14.66
N ARG A 923 26.81 41.18 -13.50
CA ARG A 923 26.43 42.29 -12.61
C ARG A 923 27.63 43.10 -12.10
N TYR A 924 28.79 42.47 -11.92
CA TYR A 924 29.96 43.11 -11.30
C TYR A 924 31.09 43.46 -12.29
N GLN A 925 31.22 42.76 -13.43
CA GLN A 925 32.28 42.99 -14.42
C GLN A 925 31.74 42.84 -15.86
N PRO A 926 30.83 43.72 -16.31
CA PRO A 926 30.20 43.60 -17.64
C PRO A 926 31.20 43.70 -18.80
N ASN A 927 32.38 44.30 -18.57
CA ASN A 927 33.43 44.46 -19.57
C ASN A 927 34.18 43.16 -19.91
N LEU A 928 33.98 42.08 -19.13
CA LEU A 928 34.51 40.74 -19.44
C LEU A 928 33.81 40.08 -20.63
N PHE A 929 32.64 40.60 -21.03
CA PHE A 929 31.83 40.05 -22.11
C PHE A 929 32.02 40.93 -23.35
N ASN A 930 32.66 40.39 -24.39
CA ASN A 930 32.86 41.10 -25.65
C ASN A 930 31.58 41.11 -26.50
N GLU A 931 31.56 41.91 -27.57
CA GLU A 931 30.38 42.10 -28.42
C GLU A 931 29.86 40.79 -29.05
N GLU A 932 30.75 39.86 -29.38
CA GLU A 932 30.40 38.51 -29.86
C GLU A 932 29.77 37.63 -28.75
N THR A 933 30.26 37.74 -27.50
CA THR A 933 29.71 37.01 -26.35
C THR A 933 28.34 37.54 -25.96
N HIS A 934 28.15 38.86 -26.04
CA HIS A 934 26.82 39.46 -25.94
C HIS A 934 25.90 38.88 -27.01
N GLN A 935 26.28 38.93 -28.29
CA GLN A 935 25.48 38.39 -29.42
C GLN A 935 25.13 36.90 -29.28
N LYS A 936 25.99 36.09 -28.66
CA LYS A 936 25.71 34.67 -28.39
C LYS A 936 24.83 34.43 -27.16
N LEU A 937 24.88 35.32 -26.15
CA LEU A 937 23.89 35.35 -25.06
C LEU A 937 22.51 35.80 -25.54
N PHE A 938 22.43 36.55 -26.66
CA PHE A 938 21.20 37.09 -27.25
C PHE A 938 20.28 36.05 -27.93
N VAL A 939 20.66 34.77 -28.03
CA VAL A 939 19.87 33.73 -28.76
C VAL A 939 19.00 32.87 -27.82
N ASN A 940 19.03 33.07 -26.49
CA ASN A 940 18.27 32.21 -25.56
C ASN A 940 17.70 32.97 -24.35
N ASP A 941 16.74 32.35 -23.65
CA ASP A 941 15.90 32.77 -22.51
C ASP A 941 16.64 33.38 -21.27
N THR A 942 17.96 33.53 -21.38
CA THR A 942 18.86 34.17 -20.40
C THR A 942 18.72 35.71 -20.42
N LEU A 943 18.17 36.27 -21.50
CA LEU A 943 18.11 37.71 -21.71
C LEU A 943 17.08 38.45 -20.82
N SER A 944 15.91 37.86 -20.60
CA SER A 944 14.83 38.45 -19.79
C SER A 944 15.28 38.78 -18.37
N LYS A 945 16.24 38.02 -17.82
CA LYS A 945 16.83 38.24 -16.50
C LYS A 945 18.00 39.23 -16.47
N LEU A 946 18.62 39.52 -17.62
CA LEU A 946 19.78 40.43 -17.72
C LEU A 946 19.40 41.86 -18.15
N ILE A 947 18.24 42.05 -18.77
CA ILE A 947 17.77 43.35 -19.30
C ILE A 947 17.62 44.42 -18.21
N ILE A 948 17.26 44.04 -16.99
CA ILE A 948 17.19 44.94 -15.82
C ILE A 948 18.53 45.63 -15.48
N TYR A 949 19.64 45.21 -16.09
CA TYR A 949 20.97 45.78 -15.89
C TYR A 949 21.51 46.56 -17.10
N PHE A 950 20.74 46.73 -18.18
CA PHE A 950 21.15 47.51 -19.35
C PHE A 950 20.72 48.97 -19.24
N ASP A 951 21.59 49.90 -19.64
CA ASP A 951 21.23 51.31 -19.78
C ASP A 951 20.46 51.58 -21.10
N LYS A 952 19.79 52.73 -21.14
CA LYS A 952 18.94 53.20 -22.25
C LYS A 952 19.65 53.16 -23.61
N ASN A 953 20.93 53.53 -23.68
CA ASN A 953 21.67 53.61 -24.93
C ASN A 953 22.08 52.23 -25.44
N LYS A 954 22.36 51.29 -24.53
CA LYS A 954 22.65 49.89 -24.89
C LYS A 954 21.39 49.17 -25.36
N LEU A 955 20.25 49.37 -24.71
CA LEU A 955 18.97 48.80 -25.15
C LEU A 955 18.58 49.29 -26.56
N GLN A 956 18.76 50.60 -26.84
CA GLN A 956 18.51 51.17 -28.17
C GLN A 956 19.44 50.59 -29.25
N LYS A 957 20.71 50.28 -28.92
CA LYS A 957 21.70 49.72 -29.86
C LYS A 957 21.36 48.29 -30.29
N TYR A 958 20.69 47.51 -29.45
CA TYR A 958 20.30 46.12 -29.75
C TYR A 958 18.83 45.96 -30.22
N TYR A 959 18.12 47.08 -30.35
CA TYR A 959 16.71 47.20 -30.68
C TYR A 959 16.30 46.41 -31.95
N ASP A 960 17.05 46.56 -33.05
CA ASP A 960 16.74 45.89 -34.33
C ASP A 960 16.98 44.37 -34.33
N THR A 961 17.75 43.87 -33.35
CA THR A 961 18.07 42.44 -33.21
C THR A 961 17.11 41.74 -32.26
N LEU A 962 16.62 42.45 -31.24
CA LEU A 962 15.76 41.91 -30.18
C LEU A 962 14.36 41.54 -30.63
N PHE A 963 13.75 42.36 -31.50
CA PHE A 963 12.34 42.21 -31.86
C PHE A 963 12.08 41.47 -33.19
N LYS A 964 13.12 40.88 -33.78
CA LYS A 964 12.96 39.88 -34.86
C LYS A 964 12.63 38.48 -34.33
N ASN A 965 12.64 38.26 -33.01
CA ASN A 965 12.40 36.97 -32.37
C ASN A 965 11.25 37.09 -31.34
N SER A 966 10.05 36.62 -31.71
CA SER A 966 8.80 36.84 -30.97
C SER A 966 8.80 36.31 -29.53
N GLY A 967 9.57 35.27 -29.23
CA GLY A 967 9.67 34.71 -27.88
C GLY A 967 10.33 35.64 -26.85
N ILE A 968 11.25 36.52 -27.28
CA ILE A 968 12.00 37.39 -26.37
C ILE A 968 11.14 38.59 -25.92
N ALA A 969 10.26 39.08 -26.79
CA ALA A 969 9.31 40.14 -26.47
C ALA A 969 8.32 39.72 -25.37
N TYR A 970 7.89 38.46 -25.38
CA TYR A 970 7.00 37.89 -24.36
C TYR A 970 7.70 37.77 -23.00
N SER A 971 8.89 37.17 -22.95
CA SER A 971 9.65 37.03 -21.68
C SER A 971 10.02 38.40 -21.08
N LEU A 972 10.14 39.45 -21.91
CA LEU A 972 10.34 40.82 -21.48
C LEU A 972 9.09 41.41 -20.81
N LEU A 973 7.91 41.29 -21.43
CA LEU A 973 6.65 41.79 -20.87
C LEU A 973 6.29 41.06 -19.56
N TRP A 974 6.56 39.75 -19.49
CA TRP A 974 6.34 38.93 -18.30
C TRP A 974 7.22 39.35 -17.10
N GLU A 975 8.53 39.59 -17.32
CA GLU A 975 9.41 40.05 -16.24
C GLU A 975 9.16 41.52 -15.85
N ILE A 976 8.63 42.35 -16.76
CA ILE A 976 8.15 43.71 -16.41
C ILE A 976 6.96 43.65 -15.45
N GLU A 977 5.97 42.79 -15.71
CA GLU A 977 4.80 42.60 -14.83
C GLU A 977 5.20 41.99 -13.48
N LYS A 978 6.01 40.93 -13.51
CA LYS A 978 6.43 40.20 -12.31
C LYS A 978 7.26 41.03 -11.33
N ASN A 979 8.11 41.94 -11.83
CA ASN A 979 9.01 42.74 -10.98
C ASN A 979 8.50 44.15 -10.67
N LYS A 980 7.27 44.52 -11.08
CA LYS A 980 6.66 45.83 -10.82
C LYS A 980 7.58 47.02 -11.17
N ILE A 981 8.20 46.99 -12.35
CA ILE A 981 9.08 48.07 -12.82
C ILE A 981 8.29 49.38 -12.87
N SER A 982 8.91 50.51 -12.50
CA SER A 982 8.20 51.78 -12.31
C SER A 982 7.50 52.25 -13.59
N ASN A 983 6.29 52.81 -13.41
CA ASN A 983 5.43 53.27 -14.50
C ASN A 983 6.10 54.31 -15.43
N GLU A 984 7.13 55.03 -14.96
CA GLU A 984 7.88 56.01 -15.76
C GLU A 984 8.75 55.36 -16.85
N ILE A 985 9.35 54.20 -16.58
CA ILE A 985 10.13 53.45 -17.58
C ILE A 985 9.18 52.85 -18.62
N ILE A 986 8.06 52.29 -18.15
CA ILE A 986 7.01 51.71 -18.99
C ILE A 986 6.40 52.78 -19.91
N ALA A 987 6.06 53.96 -19.37
CA ALA A 987 5.55 55.08 -20.16
C ALA A 987 6.54 55.53 -21.25
N SER A 988 7.84 55.55 -20.94
CA SER A 988 8.87 55.94 -21.94
C SER A 988 9.07 54.92 -23.07
N ILE A 989 8.77 53.63 -22.81
CA ILE A 989 8.79 52.55 -23.81
C ILE A 989 7.51 52.57 -24.65
N LEU A 990 6.37 52.93 -24.05
CA LEU A 990 5.07 52.96 -24.71
C LEU A 990 4.80 54.23 -25.53
N ASP A 991 5.53 55.32 -25.30
CA ASP A 991 5.43 56.56 -26.09
C ASP A 991 6.08 56.48 -27.50
N ASP A 992 6.85 55.43 -27.80
CA ASP A 992 7.40 55.22 -29.15
C ASP A 992 6.42 54.44 -30.04
N GLN A 993 5.71 55.16 -30.92
CA GLN A 993 4.75 54.56 -31.85
C GLN A 993 5.33 53.47 -32.75
N ASN A 994 6.65 53.43 -32.95
CA ASN A 994 7.29 52.36 -33.73
C ASN A 994 7.31 51.03 -32.95
N ILE A 995 7.37 51.06 -31.61
CA ILE A 995 7.28 49.87 -30.75
C ILE A 995 5.88 49.26 -30.85
N ILE A 996 4.84 50.09 -30.74
CA ILE A 996 3.43 49.64 -30.82
C ILE A 996 3.10 49.11 -32.24
N GLN A 997 3.60 49.76 -33.29
CA GLN A 997 3.42 49.27 -34.67
C GLN A 997 4.21 47.99 -34.97
N ALA A 998 5.39 47.79 -34.38
CA ALA A 998 6.15 46.56 -34.54
C ALA A 998 5.49 45.36 -33.81
N ILE A 999 4.97 45.59 -32.59
CA ILE A 999 4.23 44.57 -31.82
C ILE A 999 2.95 44.14 -32.56
N SER A 1000 2.19 45.09 -33.12
CA SER A 1000 0.95 44.79 -33.85
C SER A 1000 1.16 44.12 -35.22
N LYS A 1001 2.34 44.26 -35.85
CA LYS A 1001 2.61 43.77 -37.22
C LYS A 1001 3.27 42.38 -37.28
N HIS A 1002 3.69 41.79 -36.16
CA HIS A 1002 4.38 40.50 -36.12
C HIS A 1002 3.63 39.37 -35.42
N TYR A 1003 2.46 39.64 -34.83
CA TYR A 1003 1.64 38.62 -34.17
C TYR A 1003 0.52 38.13 -35.10
N ILE A 1004 0.90 37.24 -36.02
CA ILE A 1004 -0.03 36.40 -36.80
C ILE A 1004 0.51 34.95 -36.76
N SER A 1005 0.58 34.35 -35.56
CA SER A 1005 0.73 32.90 -35.38
C SER A 1005 0.08 32.44 -34.07
N PHE A 1006 -0.16 31.14 -33.89
CA PHE A 1006 -1.16 30.56 -32.96
C PHE A 1006 -0.53 29.82 -31.75
N SER A 1007 0.17 30.51 -30.84
CA SER A 1007 0.73 29.92 -29.61
C SER A 1007 0.19 30.54 -28.31
N ASP A 1008 0.18 29.76 -27.24
CA ASP A 1008 -0.40 30.13 -25.92
C ASP A 1008 0.23 31.40 -25.31
N SER A 1009 1.53 31.61 -25.55
CA SER A 1009 2.27 32.79 -25.12
C SER A 1009 1.79 34.09 -25.79
N GLU A 1010 1.23 34.02 -27.01
CA GLU A 1010 0.77 35.19 -27.76
C GLU A 1010 -0.59 35.69 -27.23
N LEU A 1011 -1.43 34.79 -26.71
CA LEU A 1011 -2.71 35.10 -26.06
C LEU A 1011 -2.55 35.81 -24.71
N GLU A 1012 -1.56 35.41 -23.92
CA GLU A 1012 -1.20 36.08 -22.66
C GLU A 1012 -0.60 37.47 -22.90
N ALA A 1013 0.22 37.65 -23.95
CA ALA A 1013 0.79 38.95 -24.30
C ALA A 1013 -0.30 39.99 -24.65
N GLY A 1014 -1.30 39.60 -25.45
CA GLY A 1014 -2.44 40.47 -25.78
C GLY A 1014 -3.22 40.93 -24.54
N PHE A 1015 -3.29 40.08 -23.51
CA PHE A 1015 -3.96 40.39 -22.25
C PHE A 1015 -3.13 41.34 -21.36
N ILE A 1016 -1.81 41.14 -21.25
CA ILE A 1016 -0.92 42.07 -20.53
C ILE A 1016 -1.00 43.47 -21.16
N LEU A 1017 -1.01 43.55 -22.49
CA LEU A 1017 -1.15 44.81 -23.22
C LEU A 1017 -2.51 45.48 -22.97
N SER A 1018 -3.60 44.70 -22.89
CA SER A 1018 -4.94 45.19 -22.53
C SER A 1018 -5.01 45.74 -21.10
N LYS A 1019 -4.40 45.06 -20.10
CA LYS A 1019 -4.29 45.55 -18.72
C LYS A 1019 -3.52 46.88 -18.62
N LEU A 1020 -2.58 47.10 -19.53
CA LEU A 1020 -1.82 48.34 -19.65
C LEU A 1020 -2.58 49.44 -20.41
N GLY A 1021 -3.85 49.21 -20.77
CA GLY A 1021 -4.72 50.20 -21.41
C GLY A 1021 -4.55 50.31 -22.93
N ILE A 1022 -3.89 49.34 -23.57
CA ILE A 1022 -3.63 49.35 -25.01
C ILE A 1022 -4.71 48.52 -25.72
N GLU A 1023 -5.54 49.17 -26.53
CA GLU A 1023 -6.61 48.54 -27.29
C GLU A 1023 -6.02 47.82 -28.53
N ILE A 1024 -6.15 46.49 -28.57
CA ILE A 1024 -5.73 45.67 -29.72
C ILE A 1024 -7.00 45.11 -30.38
N ASN A 1025 -7.30 45.54 -31.60
CA ASN A 1025 -8.42 45.02 -32.38
C ASN A 1025 -8.04 43.68 -33.01
N PHE A 1026 -8.50 42.57 -32.42
CA PHE A 1026 -8.33 41.23 -32.98
C PHE A 1026 -9.40 40.90 -34.03
N SER A 1027 -9.11 40.01 -34.97
CA SER A 1027 -10.11 39.53 -35.93
C SER A 1027 -11.13 38.61 -35.23
N ILE A 1028 -12.35 38.54 -35.77
CA ILE A 1028 -13.42 37.68 -35.23
C ILE A 1028 -12.98 36.21 -35.15
N ASP A 1029 -12.15 35.72 -36.07
CA ASP A 1029 -11.68 34.33 -36.06
C ASP A 1029 -10.59 34.07 -35.00
N TYR A 1030 -9.86 35.12 -34.56
CA TYR A 1030 -8.95 35.04 -33.43
C TYR A 1030 -9.70 34.90 -32.10
N GLU A 1031 -10.71 35.75 -31.85
CA GLU A 1031 -11.54 35.66 -30.64
C GLU A 1031 -12.28 34.31 -30.57
N ARG A 1032 -12.74 33.79 -31.71
CA ARG A 1032 -13.34 32.46 -31.81
C ARG A 1032 -12.39 31.33 -31.40
N THR A 1033 -11.15 31.36 -31.89
CA THR A 1033 -10.14 30.32 -31.60
C THR A 1033 -9.67 30.37 -30.15
N ARG A 1034 -9.52 31.60 -29.60
CA ARG A 1034 -9.19 31.87 -28.21
C ARG A 1034 -10.19 31.27 -27.23
N VAL A 1035 -11.50 31.44 -27.46
CA VAL A 1035 -12.56 30.91 -26.59
C VAL A 1035 -12.55 29.38 -26.56
N ILE A 1036 -12.42 28.75 -27.73
CA ILE A 1036 -12.42 27.28 -27.84
C ILE A 1036 -11.15 26.68 -27.19
N HIS A 1037 -9.99 27.32 -27.36
CA HIS A 1037 -8.75 26.86 -26.75
C HIS A 1037 -8.80 26.95 -25.22
N LEU A 1038 -9.32 28.06 -24.67
CA LEU A 1038 -9.45 28.26 -23.22
C LEU A 1038 -10.45 27.27 -22.58
N LEU A 1039 -11.49 26.85 -23.29
CA LEU A 1039 -12.49 25.90 -22.81
C LEU A 1039 -12.01 24.44 -22.76
N ASN A 1040 -10.90 24.10 -23.43
CA ASN A 1040 -10.45 22.71 -23.65
C ASN A 1040 -9.21 22.25 -22.83
N LYS A 1041 -8.60 23.10 -21.99
CA LYS A 1041 -7.43 22.67 -21.16
C LYS A 1041 -7.83 22.05 -19.82
N GLN A 1042 -7.07 21.02 -19.41
CA GLN A 1042 -7.33 20.16 -18.24
C GLN A 1042 -7.04 20.86 -16.88
N ASP A 1043 -6.13 21.83 -16.83
CA ASP A 1043 -5.80 22.63 -15.63
C ASP A 1043 -6.77 23.80 -15.40
N PHE A 1044 -8.07 23.52 -15.41
CA PHE A 1044 -9.14 24.51 -15.58
C PHE A 1044 -9.47 25.33 -14.31
N ILE A 1045 -9.10 24.85 -13.12
CA ILE A 1045 -9.56 25.44 -11.85
C ILE A 1045 -8.93 26.83 -11.61
N ASP A 1046 -7.66 27.04 -11.97
CA ASP A 1046 -6.96 28.33 -11.77
C ASP A 1046 -7.28 29.40 -12.84
N LYS A 1047 -8.06 29.05 -13.88
CA LYS A 1047 -8.32 29.91 -15.05
C LYS A 1047 -9.80 30.32 -15.22
N SER A 1048 -10.66 30.06 -14.24
CA SER A 1048 -12.10 30.43 -14.29
C SER A 1048 -12.37 31.94 -14.40
N TYR A 1049 -11.41 32.78 -14.02
CA TYR A 1049 -11.50 34.24 -14.13
C TYR A 1049 -11.49 34.76 -15.58
N TYR A 1050 -10.86 34.04 -16.53
CA TYR A 1050 -10.75 34.47 -17.94
C TYR A 1050 -12.11 34.49 -18.67
N LEU A 1051 -13.02 33.58 -18.32
CA LEU A 1051 -14.36 33.48 -18.93
C LEU A 1051 -15.37 34.47 -18.33
N LYS A 1052 -15.20 34.86 -17.06
CA LYS A 1052 -16.04 35.88 -16.41
C LYS A 1052 -15.84 37.29 -16.99
N ALA A 1053 -14.73 37.52 -17.69
CA ALA A 1053 -14.42 38.79 -18.33
C ALA A 1053 -15.00 38.91 -19.77
N MET A 1054 -15.52 37.82 -20.35
CA MET A 1054 -16.12 37.82 -21.69
C MET A 1054 -17.64 37.98 -21.60
N SER A 1055 -18.25 38.73 -22.52
CA SER A 1055 -19.69 38.89 -22.56
C SER A 1055 -20.37 37.63 -23.12
N SER A 1056 -21.59 37.34 -22.65
CA SER A 1056 -22.41 36.21 -23.13
C SER A 1056 -22.58 36.22 -24.65
N LYS A 1057 -22.63 37.42 -25.25
CA LYS A 1057 -22.74 37.63 -26.70
C LYS A 1057 -21.50 37.16 -27.47
N GLU A 1058 -20.30 37.32 -26.93
CA GLU A 1058 -19.05 36.89 -27.56
C GLU A 1058 -18.92 35.37 -27.56
N ILE A 1059 -19.31 34.73 -26.45
CA ILE A 1059 -19.30 33.26 -26.31
C ILE A 1059 -20.33 32.62 -27.24
N ILE A 1060 -21.53 33.20 -27.34
CA ILE A 1060 -22.58 32.69 -28.24
C ILE A 1060 -22.23 32.91 -29.72
N THR A 1061 -21.63 34.04 -30.07
CA THR A 1061 -21.17 34.31 -31.44
C THR A 1061 -20.02 33.38 -31.86
N ALA A 1062 -19.21 32.92 -30.90
CA ALA A 1062 -18.19 31.91 -31.15
C ALA A 1062 -18.76 30.49 -31.35
N LEU A 1063 -19.87 30.16 -30.67
CA LEU A 1063 -20.48 28.82 -30.68
C LEU A 1063 -21.56 28.62 -31.76
N SER A 1064 -22.14 29.69 -32.30
CA SER A 1064 -23.30 29.66 -33.22
C SER A 1064 -22.97 29.34 -34.69
N GLY A 1065 -21.70 29.12 -35.04
CA GLY A 1065 -21.25 28.90 -36.42
C GLY A 1065 -20.97 27.46 -36.84
N TYR A 1066 -21.06 26.47 -35.94
CA TYR A 1066 -20.79 25.05 -36.24
C TYR A 1066 -22.03 24.18 -36.02
N GLU A 1067 -22.21 23.16 -36.87
CA GLU A 1067 -22.97 21.97 -36.48
C GLU A 1067 -22.22 21.28 -35.33
N ILE A 1068 -22.85 21.17 -34.16
CA ILE A 1068 -22.25 20.62 -32.94
C ILE A 1068 -22.12 19.11 -33.09
N ASN A 1069 -21.05 18.66 -33.74
CA ASN A 1069 -20.85 17.27 -34.13
C ASN A 1069 -19.62 16.63 -33.45
N ASN A 1070 -18.96 17.33 -32.53
CA ASN A 1070 -17.74 16.85 -31.85
C ASN A 1070 -17.83 17.03 -30.31
N PRO A 1071 -17.44 16.01 -29.51
CA PRO A 1071 -17.41 16.02 -28.04
C PRO A 1071 -16.80 17.27 -27.37
N PHE A 1072 -15.77 17.89 -27.95
CA PHE A 1072 -15.11 19.08 -27.39
C PHE A 1072 -16.03 20.31 -27.38
N GLN A 1073 -16.87 20.48 -28.41
CA GLN A 1073 -17.82 21.59 -28.51
C GLN A 1073 -18.99 21.41 -27.53
N ILE A 1074 -19.35 20.16 -27.24
CA ILE A 1074 -20.36 19.79 -26.24
C ILE A 1074 -19.85 20.19 -24.85
N ASN A 1075 -18.62 19.81 -24.50
CA ASN A 1075 -18.02 20.14 -23.19
C ASN A 1075 -17.98 21.66 -22.91
N ALA A 1076 -17.64 22.47 -23.93
CA ALA A 1076 -17.60 23.93 -23.86
C ALA A 1076 -18.96 24.56 -23.48
N VAL A 1077 -20.07 24.07 -24.07
CA VAL A 1077 -21.42 24.55 -23.80
C VAL A 1077 -21.87 24.22 -22.36
N PHE A 1078 -21.52 23.04 -21.87
CA PHE A 1078 -21.84 22.62 -20.50
C PHE A 1078 -21.03 23.40 -19.46
N LYS A 1079 -19.74 23.67 -19.71
CA LYS A 1079 -18.91 24.48 -18.81
C LYS A 1079 -19.42 25.92 -18.70
N ALA A 1080 -19.89 26.49 -19.81
CA ALA A 1080 -20.53 27.81 -19.82
C ALA A 1080 -21.84 27.81 -19.01
N ASN A 1081 -22.59 26.71 -19.03
CA ASN A 1081 -23.77 26.52 -18.18
C ASN A 1081 -23.42 26.36 -16.69
N GLU A 1082 -22.40 25.56 -16.32
CA GLU A 1082 -21.92 25.39 -14.93
C GLU A 1082 -21.53 26.73 -14.28
N LEU A 1083 -21.02 27.67 -15.08
CA LEU A 1083 -20.61 29.00 -14.64
C LEU A 1083 -21.75 30.04 -14.66
N ASN A 1084 -23.01 29.64 -14.92
CA ASN A 1084 -24.18 30.51 -15.09
C ASN A 1084 -24.02 31.60 -16.17
N ILE A 1085 -23.22 31.33 -17.21
CA ILE A 1085 -22.95 32.30 -18.29
C ILE A 1085 -24.08 32.29 -19.33
N LEU A 1086 -24.73 31.13 -19.50
CA LEU A 1086 -25.87 30.94 -20.40
C LEU A 1086 -27.19 31.13 -19.64
N ASN A 1087 -28.09 31.96 -20.16
CA ASN A 1087 -29.42 32.11 -19.58
C ASN A 1087 -30.40 31.02 -20.06
N ASN A 1088 -31.56 30.93 -19.41
CA ASN A 1088 -32.58 29.91 -19.71
C ASN A 1088 -33.07 29.95 -21.17
N GLU A 1089 -33.12 31.11 -21.81
CA GLU A 1089 -33.54 31.25 -23.21
C GLU A 1089 -32.46 30.71 -24.18
N GLU A 1090 -31.19 30.86 -23.83
CA GLU A 1090 -30.04 30.36 -24.59
C GLU A 1090 -29.89 28.85 -24.43
N LEU A 1091 -30.10 28.33 -23.21
CA LEU A 1091 -30.22 26.90 -22.93
C LEU A 1091 -31.34 26.26 -23.75
N ASP A 1092 -32.49 26.91 -23.87
CA ASP A 1092 -33.62 26.38 -24.65
C ASP A 1092 -33.39 26.42 -26.16
N LYS A 1093 -32.52 27.33 -26.66
CA LYS A 1093 -32.04 27.31 -28.05
C LYS A 1093 -31.07 26.14 -28.30
N ILE A 1094 -30.23 25.81 -27.32
CA ILE A 1094 -29.25 24.71 -27.35
C ILE A 1094 -29.94 23.34 -27.22
N LYS A 1095 -30.99 23.22 -26.40
CA LYS A 1095 -31.80 21.99 -26.23
C LYS A 1095 -32.55 21.55 -27.50
N LYS A 1096 -32.58 22.37 -28.56
CA LYS A 1096 -33.15 21.98 -29.87
C LYS A 1096 -32.30 20.96 -30.63
N TYR A 1097 -31.06 20.72 -30.20
CA TYR A 1097 -30.19 19.68 -30.76
C TYR A 1097 -30.41 18.35 -29.98
N PRO A 1098 -31.02 17.31 -30.60
CA PRO A 1098 -31.54 16.14 -29.88
C PRO A 1098 -30.47 15.32 -29.14
N GLN A 1099 -29.25 15.24 -29.67
CA GLN A 1099 -28.15 14.51 -29.04
C GLN A 1099 -27.63 15.23 -27.77
N LEU A 1100 -27.57 16.57 -27.81
CA LEU A 1100 -27.12 17.39 -26.68
C LEU A 1100 -28.14 17.42 -25.54
N ALA A 1101 -29.43 17.49 -25.88
CA ALA A 1101 -30.52 17.45 -24.90
C ALA A 1101 -30.58 16.11 -24.15
N LYS A 1102 -30.28 15.00 -24.85
CA LYS A 1102 -30.19 13.65 -24.26
C LYS A 1102 -29.03 13.52 -23.27
N MET A 1103 -27.86 14.08 -23.60
CA MET A 1103 -26.70 14.09 -22.70
C MET A 1103 -26.90 15.04 -21.49
N LEU A 1104 -27.52 16.21 -21.69
CA LEU A 1104 -27.85 17.16 -20.60
C LEU A 1104 -28.82 16.55 -19.56
N ALA A 1105 -29.72 15.66 -19.99
CA ALA A 1105 -30.65 14.99 -19.11
C ALA A 1105 -29.98 13.88 -18.25
N PHE A 1106 -28.92 13.25 -18.77
CA PHE A 1106 -28.18 12.17 -18.09
C PHE A 1106 -27.17 12.72 -17.07
N ALA A 1107 -26.57 13.89 -17.31
CA ALA A 1107 -25.45 14.43 -16.54
C ALA A 1107 -25.84 15.27 -15.29
N SER A 1108 -26.98 15.00 -14.66
CA SER A 1108 -27.43 15.77 -13.48
C SER A 1108 -26.66 15.47 -12.19
N ASN A 1109 -25.81 14.44 -12.18
CA ASN A 1109 -24.89 14.10 -11.08
C ASN A 1109 -23.42 14.27 -11.51
N LYS A 1110 -22.68 15.15 -10.83
CA LYS A 1110 -21.30 15.56 -11.16
C LYS A 1110 -20.29 14.40 -11.14
N ASP A 1111 -20.51 13.40 -10.30
CA ASP A 1111 -19.60 12.26 -10.14
C ASP A 1111 -19.77 11.18 -11.23
N GLU A 1112 -20.99 10.95 -11.73
CA GLU A 1112 -21.28 9.98 -12.80
C GLU A 1112 -20.76 10.47 -14.17
N TRP A 1113 -20.72 11.79 -14.36
CA TRP A 1113 -20.17 12.41 -15.57
C TRP A 1113 -18.65 12.23 -15.71
N ASN A 1114 -17.90 12.26 -14.60
CA ASN A 1114 -16.45 12.05 -14.65
C ASN A 1114 -16.11 10.64 -15.13
N LEU A 1115 -16.83 9.63 -14.63
CA LEU A 1115 -16.69 8.24 -15.07
C LEU A 1115 -17.08 8.06 -16.55
N TYR A 1116 -18.11 8.76 -17.01
CA TYR A 1116 -18.54 8.74 -18.41
C TYR A 1116 -17.51 9.38 -19.35
N ASN A 1117 -16.93 10.53 -18.97
CA ASN A 1117 -15.85 11.16 -19.73
C ASN A 1117 -14.61 10.28 -19.81
N GLU A 1118 -14.21 9.68 -18.69
CA GLU A 1118 -13.07 8.78 -18.65
C GLU A 1118 -13.28 7.57 -19.57
N PHE A 1119 -14.50 7.01 -19.64
CA PHE A 1119 -14.85 5.95 -20.59
C PHE A 1119 -14.76 6.40 -22.06
N TYR A 1120 -15.27 7.59 -22.40
CA TYR A 1120 -15.17 8.12 -23.76
C TYR A 1120 -13.73 8.42 -24.17
N ASP A 1121 -12.90 8.92 -23.26
CA ASP A 1121 -11.47 9.11 -23.49
C ASP A 1121 -10.78 7.77 -23.77
N LEU A 1122 -11.17 6.71 -23.07
CA LEU A 1122 -10.66 5.35 -23.28
C LEU A 1122 -11.08 4.77 -24.63
N LEU A 1123 -12.34 4.96 -25.06
CA LEU A 1123 -12.77 4.61 -26.43
C LEU A 1123 -12.00 5.39 -27.49
N GLY A 1124 -11.72 6.68 -27.24
CA GLY A 1124 -10.88 7.51 -28.10
C GLY A 1124 -9.43 7.01 -28.19
N LYS A 1125 -8.86 6.53 -27.08
CA LYS A 1125 -7.54 5.87 -27.07
C LYS A 1125 -7.54 4.53 -27.82
N LEU A 1126 -8.57 3.70 -27.64
CA LEU A 1126 -8.75 2.45 -28.39
C LEU A 1126 -8.87 2.71 -29.90
N GLU A 1127 -9.59 3.77 -30.29
CA GLU A 1127 -9.73 4.19 -31.68
C GLU A 1127 -8.40 4.71 -32.27
N LYS A 1128 -7.57 5.42 -31.50
CA LYS A 1128 -6.20 5.75 -31.93
C LYS A 1128 -5.33 4.51 -32.10
N LEU A 1129 -5.39 3.58 -31.14
CA LEU A 1129 -4.65 2.32 -31.15
C LEU A 1129 -5.04 1.45 -32.36
N LYS A 1130 -6.33 1.44 -32.74
CA LYS A 1130 -6.83 0.80 -33.97
C LYS A 1130 -5.99 1.22 -35.17
N TYR A 1131 -5.84 2.53 -35.42
CA TYR A 1131 -5.09 3.02 -36.57
C TYR A 1131 -3.60 2.63 -36.56
N SER A 1132 -3.01 2.39 -35.38
CA SER A 1132 -1.62 1.90 -35.30
C SER A 1132 -1.46 0.45 -35.79
N PHE A 1133 -2.53 -0.35 -35.77
CA PHE A 1133 -2.55 -1.71 -36.32
C PHE A 1133 -2.85 -1.77 -37.83
N GLN A 1134 -3.28 -0.65 -38.44
CA GLN A 1134 -3.70 -0.61 -39.84
C GLN A 1134 -2.59 -1.06 -40.80
N SER A 1135 -1.33 -0.77 -40.47
CA SER A 1135 -0.14 -1.11 -41.25
C SER A 1135 0.61 -2.35 -40.75
N THR A 1136 0.46 -2.73 -39.47
CA THR A 1136 1.27 -3.78 -38.83
C THR A 1136 0.52 -5.09 -38.61
N ASN A 1137 -0.80 -5.05 -38.39
CA ASN A 1137 -1.63 -6.24 -38.21
C ASN A 1137 -3.07 -5.96 -38.67
N ARG A 1138 -3.29 -6.11 -39.99
CA ARG A 1138 -4.58 -5.82 -40.64
C ARG A 1138 -5.74 -6.61 -40.04
N SER A 1139 -5.51 -7.86 -39.63
CA SER A 1139 -6.53 -8.70 -39.00
C SER A 1139 -6.99 -8.13 -37.66
N SER A 1140 -6.07 -7.62 -36.82
CA SER A 1140 -6.42 -6.97 -35.56
C SER A 1140 -7.09 -5.63 -35.79
N TYR A 1141 -6.66 -4.85 -36.79
CA TYR A 1141 -7.32 -3.61 -37.20
C TYR A 1141 -8.78 -3.84 -37.57
N ASP A 1142 -9.06 -4.78 -38.48
CA ASP A 1142 -10.41 -5.02 -38.99
C ASP A 1142 -11.34 -5.53 -37.87
N VAL A 1143 -10.84 -6.33 -36.92
CA VAL A 1143 -11.62 -6.80 -35.76
C VAL A 1143 -11.90 -5.69 -34.76
N ILE A 1144 -10.92 -4.83 -34.45
CA ILE A 1144 -11.13 -3.69 -33.55
C ILE A 1144 -12.10 -2.67 -34.18
N GLU A 1145 -11.99 -2.44 -35.50
CA GLU A 1145 -12.92 -1.57 -36.24
C GLU A 1145 -14.35 -2.09 -36.20
N ALA A 1146 -14.55 -3.39 -36.44
CA ALA A 1146 -15.86 -4.04 -36.35
C ALA A 1146 -16.42 -3.97 -34.92
N LEU A 1147 -15.60 -4.25 -33.91
CA LEU A 1147 -16.00 -4.20 -32.51
C LEU A 1147 -16.46 -2.79 -32.10
N ILE A 1148 -15.70 -1.74 -32.41
CA ILE A 1148 -16.06 -0.36 -32.11
C ILE A 1148 -17.37 0.02 -32.81
N LYS A 1149 -17.52 -0.35 -34.08
CA LYS A 1149 -18.73 -0.08 -34.85
C LYS A 1149 -19.95 -0.79 -34.24
N ASP A 1150 -19.81 -2.04 -33.84
CA ASP A 1150 -20.91 -2.82 -33.27
C ASP A 1150 -21.30 -2.33 -31.87
N ILE A 1151 -20.32 -1.93 -31.04
CA ILE A 1151 -20.59 -1.29 -29.74
C ILE A 1151 -21.36 0.03 -29.94
N ASN A 1152 -20.94 0.87 -30.90
CA ASN A 1152 -21.64 2.13 -31.20
C ASN A 1152 -23.06 1.89 -31.70
N ASN A 1153 -23.28 0.87 -32.54
CA ASN A 1153 -24.62 0.51 -33.01
C ASN A 1153 -25.53 0.04 -31.86
N GLU A 1154 -25.02 -0.79 -30.95
CA GLU A 1154 -25.77 -1.25 -29.77
C GLU A 1154 -26.07 -0.08 -28.82
N LEU A 1155 -25.15 0.88 -28.70
CA LEU A 1155 -25.33 2.10 -27.91
C LEU A 1155 -26.47 2.95 -28.49
N ASP A 1156 -26.44 3.19 -29.81
CA ASP A 1156 -27.49 3.94 -30.50
C ASP A 1156 -28.87 3.24 -30.43
N GLN A 1157 -28.90 1.91 -30.54
CA GLN A 1157 -30.14 1.13 -30.45
C GLN A 1157 -30.72 1.15 -29.03
N CYS A 1158 -29.88 0.90 -28.03
CA CYS A 1158 -30.30 0.83 -26.63
C CYS A 1158 -30.74 2.20 -26.10
N PHE A 1159 -30.17 3.31 -26.58
CA PHE A 1159 -30.40 4.66 -26.05
C PHE A 1159 -31.09 5.63 -27.04
N SER A 1160 -31.90 5.08 -27.94
CA SER A 1160 -32.58 5.84 -29.00
C SER A 1160 -33.69 6.79 -28.51
N SER A 1161 -34.19 6.67 -27.27
CA SER A 1161 -35.31 7.49 -26.74
C SER A 1161 -34.99 8.20 -25.41
N ALA A 1162 -35.64 9.33 -25.12
CA ALA A 1162 -35.35 10.10 -23.91
C ALA A 1162 -35.89 9.46 -22.59
N ASN A 1163 -36.59 8.31 -22.68
CA ASN A 1163 -37.24 7.62 -21.56
C ASN A 1163 -36.66 6.20 -21.34
N ASP A 1164 -35.37 6.01 -21.56
CA ASP A 1164 -34.77 4.67 -21.54
C ASP A 1164 -34.51 4.15 -20.12
N THR A 1165 -34.87 2.88 -19.86
CA THR A 1165 -34.94 2.25 -18.53
C THR A 1165 -33.66 1.48 -18.16
N PRO A 1166 -33.40 1.18 -16.87
CA PRO A 1166 -32.25 0.38 -16.42
C PRO A 1166 -32.08 -0.97 -17.13
N ASN A 1167 -33.19 -1.58 -17.56
CA ASN A 1167 -33.18 -2.83 -18.34
C ASN A 1167 -32.43 -2.72 -19.67
N LYS A 1168 -32.41 -1.54 -20.31
CA LYS A 1168 -31.67 -1.33 -21.56
C LYS A 1168 -30.17 -1.19 -21.34
N MET A 1169 -29.73 -0.66 -20.18
CA MET A 1169 -28.32 -0.60 -19.80
C MET A 1169 -27.76 -2.01 -19.51
N ASN A 1170 -28.53 -2.84 -18.81
CA ASN A 1170 -28.15 -4.25 -18.62
C ASN A 1170 -28.10 -4.99 -19.97
N PHE A 1171 -29.10 -4.78 -20.83
CA PHE A 1171 -29.10 -5.35 -22.17
C PHE A 1171 -27.89 -4.90 -23.01
N PHE A 1172 -27.53 -3.61 -22.96
CA PHE A 1172 -26.34 -3.06 -23.61
C PHE A 1172 -25.05 -3.70 -23.08
N SER A 1173 -24.88 -3.79 -21.76
CA SER A 1173 -23.71 -4.43 -21.12
C SER A 1173 -23.55 -5.89 -21.55
N VAL A 1174 -24.64 -6.68 -21.51
CA VAL A 1174 -24.65 -8.08 -21.95
C VAL A 1174 -24.28 -8.20 -23.43
N LYS A 1175 -24.78 -7.29 -24.28
CA LYS A 1175 -24.47 -7.26 -25.72
C LYS A 1175 -23.01 -6.90 -25.99
N CYS A 1176 -22.48 -5.88 -25.34
CA CYS A 1176 -21.07 -5.49 -25.44
C CYS A 1176 -20.14 -6.62 -24.99
N ASN A 1177 -20.43 -7.30 -23.87
CA ASN A 1177 -19.64 -8.45 -23.41
C ASN A 1177 -19.59 -9.57 -24.45
N LYS A 1178 -20.73 -9.83 -25.13
CA LYS A 1178 -20.78 -10.84 -26.20
C LYS A 1178 -19.99 -10.42 -27.44
N LEU A 1179 -20.06 -9.14 -27.83
CA LEU A 1179 -19.27 -8.61 -28.96
C LEU A 1179 -17.76 -8.68 -28.68
N ILE A 1180 -17.36 -8.38 -27.44
CA ILE A 1180 -15.96 -8.45 -26.99
C ILE A 1180 -15.45 -9.90 -26.96
N GLU A 1181 -16.24 -10.86 -26.45
CA GLU A 1181 -15.88 -12.29 -26.48
C GLU A 1181 -15.72 -12.82 -27.92
N ILE A 1182 -16.56 -12.37 -28.86
CA ILE A 1182 -16.41 -12.72 -30.28
C ILE A 1182 -15.09 -12.15 -30.84
N ALA A 1183 -14.71 -10.94 -30.44
CA ALA A 1183 -13.45 -10.33 -30.85
C ALA A 1183 -12.22 -10.98 -30.18
N ARG A 1184 -12.37 -11.51 -28.95
CA ARG A 1184 -11.28 -12.10 -28.16
C ARG A 1184 -10.58 -13.24 -28.90
N GLY A 1185 -11.31 -14.12 -29.57
CA GLY A 1185 -10.73 -15.25 -30.30
C GLY A 1185 -9.73 -14.87 -31.40
N VAL A 1186 -9.83 -13.65 -31.97
CA VAL A 1186 -8.86 -13.15 -32.95
C VAL A 1186 -7.75 -12.32 -32.28
N LEU A 1187 -8.05 -11.70 -31.14
CA LEU A 1187 -7.13 -10.79 -30.43
C LEU A 1187 -6.22 -11.52 -29.43
N GLU A 1188 -6.53 -12.76 -29.04
CA GLU A 1188 -5.70 -13.66 -28.20
C GLU A 1188 -4.30 -13.92 -28.74
N LEU A 1189 -4.10 -13.77 -30.06
CA LEU A 1189 -2.80 -13.88 -30.69
C LEU A 1189 -1.88 -12.68 -30.39
N ASN A 1190 -2.40 -11.63 -29.75
CA ASN A 1190 -1.65 -10.44 -29.33
C ASN A 1190 -1.89 -10.18 -27.83
N THR A 1191 -1.05 -10.75 -26.97
CA THR A 1191 -1.20 -10.76 -25.50
C THR A 1191 -1.39 -9.38 -24.85
N GLY A 1192 -0.89 -8.29 -25.47
CA GLY A 1192 -1.15 -6.92 -25.00
C GLY A 1192 -2.61 -6.48 -25.20
N LEU A 1193 -3.23 -6.81 -26.34
CA LEU A 1193 -4.60 -6.44 -26.69
C LEU A 1193 -5.63 -7.12 -25.80
N VAL A 1194 -5.37 -8.36 -25.40
CA VAL A 1194 -6.21 -9.11 -24.46
C VAL A 1194 -6.30 -8.40 -23.12
N GLY A 1195 -5.18 -7.90 -22.57
CA GLY A 1195 -5.18 -7.19 -21.29
C GLY A 1195 -6.01 -5.89 -21.31
N ALA A 1196 -5.94 -5.13 -22.40
CA ALA A 1196 -6.77 -3.93 -22.58
C ALA A 1196 -8.27 -4.26 -22.74
N LEU A 1197 -8.59 -5.34 -23.45
CA LEU A 1197 -9.96 -5.83 -23.63
C LEU A 1197 -10.53 -6.42 -22.35
N ASP A 1198 -9.75 -7.17 -21.57
CA ASP A 1198 -10.17 -7.75 -20.29
C ASP A 1198 -10.43 -6.65 -19.26
N THR A 1199 -9.64 -5.58 -19.28
CA THR A 1199 -9.88 -4.41 -18.42
C THR A 1199 -11.11 -3.63 -18.88
N SER A 1200 -11.32 -3.49 -20.20
CA SER A 1200 -12.55 -2.91 -20.77
C SER A 1200 -13.80 -3.77 -20.45
N PHE A 1201 -13.64 -5.09 -20.45
CA PHE A 1201 -14.66 -6.09 -20.10
C PHE A 1201 -15.04 -5.98 -18.62
N ASN A 1202 -14.05 -5.88 -17.74
CA ASN A 1202 -14.29 -5.63 -16.32
C ASN A 1202 -15.00 -4.28 -16.15
N PHE A 1203 -14.58 -3.22 -16.82
CA PHE A 1203 -15.25 -1.92 -16.72
C PHE A 1203 -16.72 -1.93 -17.20
N ILE A 1204 -17.01 -2.54 -18.35
CA ILE A 1204 -18.38 -2.65 -18.92
C ILE A 1204 -19.26 -3.58 -18.08
N SER A 1205 -18.69 -4.66 -17.51
CA SER A 1205 -19.39 -5.54 -16.58
C SER A 1205 -19.66 -4.88 -15.22
N TYR A 1206 -18.84 -3.91 -14.81
CA TYR A 1206 -19.07 -3.08 -13.61
C TYR A 1206 -20.20 -2.04 -13.77
N PHE A 1207 -20.72 -1.82 -14.98
CA PHE A 1207 -21.98 -1.09 -15.18
C PHE A 1207 -23.22 -1.95 -14.91
N ASN A 1208 -23.08 -3.28 -14.88
CA ASN A 1208 -24.17 -4.23 -14.63
C ASN A 1208 -24.80 -4.04 -13.23
N PRO A 1209 -24.03 -3.85 -12.13
CA PRO A 1209 -24.58 -3.53 -10.81
C PRO A 1209 -25.25 -2.15 -10.73
N ILE A 1210 -24.77 -1.13 -11.47
CA ILE A 1210 -25.35 0.23 -11.43
C ILE A 1210 -26.83 0.22 -11.89
N SER A 1211 -27.18 -0.68 -12.82
CA SER A 1211 -28.56 -0.88 -13.27
C SER A 1211 -29.48 -1.52 -12.21
N TYR A 1212 -28.93 -2.26 -11.24
CA TYR A 1212 -29.66 -2.90 -10.15
C TYR A 1212 -29.99 -1.95 -8.99
N PHE A 1213 -29.37 -0.77 -8.93
CA PHE A 1213 -29.53 0.20 -7.84
C PHE A 1213 -30.19 1.51 -8.26
N TYR A 1214 -30.72 1.60 -9.48
CA TYR A 1214 -31.73 2.62 -9.76
C TYR A 1214 -32.92 2.35 -8.84
N PRO A 1215 -33.34 3.30 -7.98
CA PRO A 1215 -34.53 3.10 -7.20
C PRO A 1215 -35.67 2.88 -8.18
N ASP A 1216 -36.38 1.77 -8.01
CA ASP A 1216 -37.74 1.65 -8.52
C ASP A 1216 -38.42 2.99 -8.22
N THR A 1217 -38.86 3.70 -9.26
CA THR A 1217 -39.33 5.10 -9.19
C THR A 1217 -40.57 5.28 -8.29
N ASN A 1218 -40.98 4.24 -7.57
CA ASN A 1218 -42.02 4.22 -6.56
C ASN A 1218 -41.55 4.08 -5.10
N LYS A 1219 -40.25 4.12 -4.77
CA LYS A 1219 -39.83 4.13 -3.34
C LYS A 1219 -38.81 5.23 -3.01
N ASN A 1220 -39.34 6.26 -2.35
CA ASN A 1220 -38.62 7.37 -1.72
C ASN A 1220 -37.65 6.88 -0.63
N THR A 1221 -36.36 6.77 -0.92
CA THR A 1221 -35.27 7.09 0.03
C THR A 1221 -34.04 7.56 -0.75
N ASN A 1222 -33.53 8.75 -0.39
CA ASN A 1222 -32.36 9.37 -0.99
C ASN A 1222 -31.09 8.95 -0.22
N LYS A 1223 -30.00 8.76 -0.99
CA LYS A 1223 -28.58 8.60 -0.58
C LYS A 1223 -28.18 7.25 0.01
N VAL A 1224 -27.95 6.28 -0.88
CA VAL A 1224 -26.93 5.26 -0.69
C VAL A 1224 -25.57 5.89 -1.04
N SER A 1225 -24.55 5.71 -0.19
CA SER A 1225 -23.20 6.22 -0.40
C SER A 1225 -22.44 5.32 -1.40
N TYR A 1226 -22.15 5.84 -2.59
CA TYR A 1226 -21.46 5.15 -3.70
C TYR A 1226 -19.91 5.16 -3.60
N SER A 1227 -19.33 5.49 -2.44
CA SER A 1227 -17.88 5.74 -2.30
C SER A 1227 -16.99 4.51 -2.56
N PHE A 1228 -17.47 3.29 -2.26
CA PHE A 1228 -16.72 2.06 -2.50
C PHE A 1228 -16.52 1.79 -4.00
N PHE A 1229 -17.58 1.97 -4.80
CA PHE A 1229 -17.53 1.79 -6.26
C PHE A 1229 -16.70 2.85 -6.97
N LYS A 1230 -16.69 4.09 -6.44
CA LYS A 1230 -15.89 5.20 -6.98
C LYS A 1230 -14.39 4.90 -6.96
N ASN A 1231 -13.90 4.32 -5.86
CA ASN A 1231 -12.48 4.00 -5.72
C ASN A 1231 -12.05 2.81 -6.57
N GLU A 1232 -12.89 1.79 -6.73
CA GLU A 1232 -12.59 0.65 -7.62
C GLU A 1232 -12.66 1.03 -9.10
N ALA A 1233 -13.67 1.82 -9.51
CA ALA A 1233 -13.77 2.29 -10.89
C ALA A 1233 -12.60 3.20 -11.28
N ALA A 1234 -12.20 4.14 -10.41
CA ALA A 1234 -11.04 5.00 -10.64
C ALA A 1234 -9.74 4.19 -10.77
N LYS A 1235 -9.56 3.17 -9.91
CA LYS A 1235 -8.38 2.28 -9.95
C LYS A 1235 -8.36 1.39 -11.20
N LEU A 1236 -9.52 0.95 -11.68
CA LEU A 1236 -9.63 0.23 -12.95
C LEU A 1236 -9.27 1.13 -14.14
N ILE A 1237 -9.72 2.38 -14.13
CA ILE A 1237 -9.42 3.38 -15.17
C ILE A 1237 -7.92 3.69 -15.19
N GLU A 1238 -7.29 3.89 -14.04
CA GLU A 1238 -5.83 4.07 -13.91
C GLU A 1238 -5.06 2.86 -14.48
N THR A 1239 -5.50 1.64 -14.14
CA THR A 1239 -4.91 0.39 -14.65
C THR A 1239 -5.04 0.28 -16.18
N MET A 1240 -6.17 0.73 -16.74
CA MET A 1240 -6.41 0.70 -18.18
C MET A 1240 -5.59 1.76 -18.91
N GLN A 1241 -5.44 2.96 -18.34
CA GLN A 1241 -4.57 4.01 -18.87
C GLN A 1241 -3.12 3.55 -18.92
N GLU A 1242 -2.58 2.97 -17.84
CA GLU A 1242 -1.23 2.40 -17.83
C GLU A 1242 -1.04 1.30 -18.89
N THR A 1243 -2.05 0.45 -19.07
CA THR A 1243 -1.98 -0.66 -20.04
C THR A 1243 -1.95 -0.13 -21.47
N LEU A 1244 -2.81 0.85 -21.79
CA LEU A 1244 -2.83 1.49 -23.11
C LEU A 1244 -1.53 2.25 -23.39
N GLU A 1245 -0.95 2.95 -22.41
CA GLU A 1245 0.34 3.63 -22.55
C GLU A 1245 1.50 2.65 -22.80
N LYS A 1246 1.53 1.52 -22.06
CA LYS A 1246 2.50 0.43 -22.30
C LYS A 1246 2.35 -0.19 -23.68
N MET A 1247 1.13 -0.22 -24.23
CA MET A 1247 0.87 -0.73 -25.58
C MET A 1247 1.28 0.27 -26.65
N GLU A 1248 0.95 1.55 -26.50
CA GLU A 1248 1.43 2.60 -27.41
C GLU A 1248 2.96 2.60 -27.48
N GLN A 1249 3.65 2.48 -26.33
CA GLN A 1249 5.11 2.35 -26.28
C GLN A 1249 5.63 1.10 -27.01
N LYS A 1250 4.93 -0.05 -26.89
CA LYS A 1250 5.32 -1.30 -27.57
C LYS A 1250 5.03 -1.32 -29.07
N VAL A 1251 4.05 -0.56 -29.55
CA VAL A 1251 3.74 -0.43 -30.99
C VAL A 1251 4.63 0.63 -31.65
N LEU A 1252 5.10 1.62 -30.88
CA LEU A 1252 6.13 2.57 -31.31
C LEU A 1252 7.54 1.96 -31.38
N MET A 1253 7.78 0.85 -30.66
CA MET A 1253 8.98 0.02 -30.76
C MET A 1253 8.86 -1.02 -31.87
#